data_AF-A0A8S1DB60-F1
#
_entry.id   AF-A0A8S1DB60-F1
#
_cell.length_a   1.000
_cell.length_b   1.000
_cell.length_c   1.000
_cell.angle_alpha   90.00
_cell.angle_beta   90.00
_cell.angle_gamma   90.00
#
_symmetry.space_group_name_H-M   'P 1'
#
loop_
_entity.id
_entity.type
_entity.pdbx_description
1 polymer ?
#
loop_
_entity_poly.entity_id
_entity_poly.type
_entity_poly.pdbx_seq_one_letter_code
_entity_poly.pdbx_strand_id
1 'polypeptide(L)'
;MPRVSMMSTGKQKMYIRLKAKLSKTKEHDEEKNKLFKVLHCVVQKEQRDYVSFCLRQAKYVKTIDYEVVLPGLINYIERALFHRQHSVPADYDALYHLHSVIDFDVPFKKEIVLQPEMLLLALGQVPYTDMSSNFYHGASLEDFGRNLEFLLPSDDQLGHRSKEQNGPCVYKTPVSCDPNALHFAVETEAEIVTCSSVMELLTDVHPYSLHNSATRRDIPVIVKLMQQTDGTTKKVVFLDKALPPLEMTLYDKKIWACRRAVRELFAAWDVNVYRFDNSNDDGRSSVAASNDNEICDDVEMQDEDSEIECFPLPPPPNQNVTYGLYSLCSSDGEGRKINLIVRSSYHAYEMKNGRDKPSFLHLSVKLEHQPEYGAQCTTISEISREWMALKLRKGAALARVRVDAKTLKVIQVEKKSMKAVQQECRVRGMSIEGRAASLHHTFSKLSELEPGSYLLQLVPIEGLARLLEHDTSGTNLRGGSYFNMHLHFRRANHLIGPMSHVPYSLIDPLVATPYHTRNERIPATFLPKCELAKTPPADSLPGTSYQTVPTLADMEVEPDQDADLDVSDSESLVEWMADKETRSIAKQLQEELVEDKCEKQGTFLMPNREDQDIMRIIMEMQVQSPMSALCSTKAESSVAPSIIT
;
A
#
# COMPACT_ATOMS: atom_id res chain seq x y z
N MET A 1 2.86 8.37 -34.60
CA MET A 1 3.89 9.43 -34.52
C MET A 1 3.85 10.05 -33.14
N PRO A 2 4.99 10.49 -32.57
CA PRO A 2 4.99 11.23 -31.32
C PRO A 2 4.19 12.53 -31.52
N ARG A 3 3.14 12.69 -30.73
CA ARG A 3 2.31 13.90 -30.75
C ARG A 3 3.06 14.97 -29.99
N VAL A 4 3.04 16.19 -30.51
CA VAL A 4 3.64 17.37 -29.89
C VAL A 4 2.64 17.98 -28.91
N SER A 5 3.14 18.57 -27.82
CA SER A 5 2.29 19.31 -26.87
C SER A 5 1.49 20.41 -27.54
N MET A 6 0.26 20.62 -27.08
CA MET A 6 -0.55 21.78 -27.46
C MET A 6 -0.06 23.04 -26.74
N MET A 7 0.85 22.90 -25.77
CA MET A 7 1.38 23.98 -24.96
C MET A 7 2.87 24.19 -25.25
N SER A 8 3.27 25.45 -25.45
CA SER A 8 4.68 25.83 -25.45
C SER A 8 5.30 25.68 -24.05
N THR A 9 6.62 25.66 -23.98
CA THR A 9 7.36 25.58 -22.72
C THR A 9 6.98 26.74 -21.78
N GLY A 10 6.85 27.95 -22.32
CA GLY A 10 6.39 29.13 -21.58
C GLY A 10 4.98 28.96 -21.02
N LYS A 11 4.03 28.46 -21.84
CA LYS A 11 2.65 28.18 -21.40
C LYS A 11 2.60 27.14 -20.27
N GLN A 12 3.42 26.09 -20.32
CA GLN A 12 3.50 25.08 -19.24
C GLN A 12 4.02 25.67 -17.93
N LYS A 13 5.12 26.43 -17.99
CA LYS A 13 5.71 27.12 -16.82
C LYS A 13 4.72 28.09 -16.18
N MET A 14 4.03 28.87 -17.00
CA MET A 14 3.01 29.82 -16.56
C MET A 14 1.88 29.10 -15.81
N TYR A 15 1.36 28.01 -16.36
CA TYR A 15 0.32 27.22 -15.69
C TYR A 15 0.76 26.70 -14.31
N ILE A 16 1.99 26.18 -14.19
CA ILE A 16 2.52 25.72 -12.90
C ILE A 16 2.63 26.87 -11.89
N ARG A 17 3.13 28.04 -12.32
CA ARG A 17 3.22 29.24 -11.48
C ARG A 17 1.84 29.73 -11.04
N LEU A 18 0.86 29.78 -11.95
CA LEU A 18 -0.53 30.17 -11.64
C LEU A 18 -1.17 29.18 -10.66
N LYS A 19 -1.01 27.88 -10.89
CA LYS A 19 -1.50 26.82 -9.97
C LYS A 19 -0.89 26.96 -8.57
N ALA A 20 0.41 27.28 -8.48
CA ALA A 20 1.10 27.49 -7.22
C ALA A 20 0.69 28.79 -6.49
N LYS A 21 0.38 29.86 -7.23
CA LYS A 21 -0.14 31.12 -6.67
C LYS A 21 -1.58 30.96 -6.18
N LEU A 22 -2.47 30.42 -7.01
CA LEU A 22 -3.89 30.22 -6.67
C LEU A 22 -4.13 29.25 -5.50
N SER A 23 -3.18 28.35 -5.22
CA SER A 23 -3.23 27.50 -4.04
C SER A 23 -2.80 28.21 -2.74
N LYS A 24 -2.14 29.37 -2.82
CA LYS A 24 -1.62 30.13 -1.67
C LYS A 24 -2.42 31.39 -1.36
N THR A 25 -2.94 32.07 -2.36
CA THR A 25 -3.64 33.36 -2.19
C THR A 25 -5.16 33.17 -2.20
N LYS A 26 -5.86 33.78 -1.22
CA LYS A 26 -7.33 33.91 -1.24
C LYS A 26 -7.81 35.12 -2.06
N GLU A 27 -6.89 35.90 -2.62
CA GLU A 27 -7.20 37.10 -3.38
C GLU A 27 -7.76 36.73 -4.77
N HIS A 28 -8.93 37.32 -5.06
CA HIS A 28 -9.68 37.13 -6.29
C HIS A 28 -9.14 38.05 -7.40
N ASP A 29 -8.02 37.67 -8.01
CA ASP A 29 -7.65 38.23 -9.31
C ASP A 29 -8.48 37.51 -10.39
N GLU A 30 -9.57 38.16 -10.84
CA GLU A 30 -10.51 37.57 -11.79
C GLU A 30 -9.87 37.22 -13.14
N GLU A 31 -8.89 38.01 -13.60
CA GLU A 31 -8.23 37.81 -14.89
C GLU A 31 -7.28 36.62 -14.83
N LYS A 32 -6.46 36.53 -13.78
CA LYS A 32 -5.61 35.35 -13.55
C LYS A 32 -6.44 34.07 -13.36
N ASN A 33 -7.60 34.16 -12.72
CA ASN A 33 -8.52 33.04 -12.58
C ASN A 33 -9.15 32.60 -13.93
N LYS A 34 -9.55 33.55 -14.78
CA LYS A 34 -10.04 33.25 -16.13
C LYS A 34 -8.94 32.59 -16.98
N LEU A 35 -7.73 33.15 -16.97
CA LEU A 35 -6.58 32.58 -17.65
C LEU A 35 -6.26 31.16 -17.16
N PHE A 36 -6.21 30.95 -15.84
CA PHE A 36 -5.95 29.65 -15.26
C PHE A 36 -7.00 28.61 -15.70
N LYS A 37 -8.29 28.97 -15.72
CA LYS A 37 -9.36 28.07 -16.17
C LYS A 37 -9.15 27.64 -17.63
N VAL A 38 -8.86 28.59 -18.52
CA VAL A 38 -8.60 28.29 -19.94
C VAL A 38 -7.39 27.34 -20.08
N LEU A 39 -6.27 27.66 -19.43
CA LEU A 39 -5.08 26.81 -19.44
C LEU A 39 -5.37 25.42 -18.83
N HIS A 40 -6.14 25.37 -17.74
CA HIS A 40 -6.49 24.12 -17.07
C HIS A 40 -7.30 23.18 -17.97
N CYS A 41 -8.26 23.71 -18.75
CA CYS A 41 -9.00 22.90 -19.73
C CYS A 41 -8.09 22.33 -20.82
N VAL A 42 -7.15 23.13 -21.34
CA VAL A 42 -6.16 22.66 -22.33
C VAL A 42 -5.30 21.55 -21.73
N VAL A 43 -4.81 21.75 -20.50
CA VAL A 43 -4.02 20.76 -19.77
C VAL A 43 -4.81 19.47 -19.56
N GLN A 44 -6.06 19.53 -19.11
CA GLN A 44 -6.89 18.35 -18.90
C GLN A 44 -7.10 17.57 -20.21
N LYS A 45 -7.38 18.27 -21.32
CA LYS A 45 -7.54 17.63 -22.64
C LYS A 45 -6.24 16.94 -23.08
N GLU A 46 -5.10 17.62 -22.95
CA GLU A 46 -3.80 17.05 -23.31
C GLU A 46 -3.44 15.86 -22.42
N GLN A 47 -3.73 15.93 -21.11
CA GLN A 47 -3.50 14.84 -20.16
C GLN A 47 -4.33 13.60 -20.50
N ARG A 48 -5.61 13.75 -20.87
CA ARG A 48 -6.45 12.62 -21.33
C ARG A 48 -5.88 11.96 -22.59
N ASP A 49 -5.44 12.78 -23.55
CA ASP A 49 -4.85 12.30 -24.80
C ASP A 49 -3.51 11.57 -24.56
N TYR A 50 -2.70 12.10 -23.64
CA TYR A 50 -1.42 11.52 -23.24
C TYR A 50 -1.60 10.18 -22.51
N VAL A 51 -2.51 10.11 -21.53
CA VAL A 51 -2.81 8.86 -20.81
C VAL A 51 -3.34 7.81 -21.77
N SER A 52 -4.21 8.20 -22.71
CA SER A 52 -4.72 7.32 -23.78
C SER A 52 -3.60 6.83 -24.71
N PHE A 53 -2.62 7.68 -25.00
CA PHE A 53 -1.42 7.30 -25.75
C PHE A 53 -0.58 6.27 -24.98
N CYS A 54 -0.29 6.53 -23.70
CA CYS A 54 0.48 5.61 -22.85
C CYS A 54 -0.21 4.24 -22.74
N LEU A 55 -1.54 4.24 -22.58
CA LEU A 55 -2.37 3.03 -22.62
C LEU A 55 -2.22 2.22 -23.92
N ARG A 56 -2.11 2.88 -25.07
CA ARG A 56 -1.86 2.19 -26.34
C ARG A 56 -0.44 1.63 -26.38
N GLN A 57 0.55 2.38 -25.89
CA GLN A 57 1.94 1.90 -25.80
C GLN A 57 2.08 0.69 -24.88
N ALA A 58 1.32 0.67 -23.78
CA ALA A 58 1.27 -0.42 -22.82
C ALA A 58 0.93 -1.78 -23.43
N LYS A 59 0.04 -1.80 -24.45
CA LYS A 59 -0.35 -3.03 -25.15
C LYS A 59 0.82 -3.70 -25.88
N TYR A 60 1.88 -2.95 -26.16
CA TYR A 60 3.08 -3.44 -26.83
C TYR A 60 4.21 -3.79 -25.86
N VAL A 61 4.04 -3.52 -24.55
CA VAL A 61 5.00 -3.92 -23.53
C VAL A 61 4.98 -5.44 -23.40
N LYS A 62 6.13 -6.07 -23.60
CA LYS A 62 6.27 -7.52 -23.50
C LYS A 62 6.23 -7.94 -22.03
N THR A 63 5.61 -9.09 -21.75
CA THR A 63 5.57 -9.71 -20.40
C THR A 63 6.96 -9.83 -19.76
N ILE A 64 8.00 -9.99 -20.59
CA ILE A 64 9.40 -10.12 -20.16
C ILE A 64 9.88 -8.94 -19.30
N ASP A 65 9.37 -7.72 -19.52
CA ASP A 65 9.74 -6.54 -18.72
C ASP A 65 9.26 -6.63 -17.26
N TYR A 66 8.26 -7.48 -16.99
CA TYR A 66 7.72 -7.73 -15.65
C TYR A 66 8.39 -8.94 -14.97
N GLU A 67 9.12 -9.76 -15.73
CA GLU A 67 9.75 -11.01 -15.27
C GLU A 67 11.22 -10.83 -14.89
N VAL A 68 11.86 -9.73 -15.29
CA VAL A 68 13.25 -9.42 -14.87
C VAL A 68 13.28 -9.12 -13.38
N VAL A 69 13.94 -9.98 -12.61
CA VAL A 69 14.20 -9.81 -11.18
C VAL A 69 15.66 -10.19 -10.90
N LEU A 70 16.28 -9.51 -9.94
CA LEU A 70 17.66 -9.83 -9.57
C LEU A 70 17.78 -11.21 -8.93
N PRO A 71 18.77 -12.03 -9.32
CA PRO A 71 18.98 -13.35 -8.76
C PRO A 71 19.11 -13.35 -7.23
N GLY A 72 19.87 -12.42 -6.64
CA GLY A 72 20.04 -12.35 -5.18
C GLY A 72 18.75 -12.01 -4.43
N LEU A 73 17.89 -11.16 -5.03
CA LEU A 73 16.58 -10.84 -4.45
C LEU A 73 15.65 -12.05 -4.51
N ILE A 74 15.61 -12.78 -5.64
CA ILE A 74 14.79 -14.00 -5.74
C ILE A 74 15.27 -15.04 -4.73
N ASN A 75 16.58 -15.28 -4.64
CA ASN A 75 17.17 -16.25 -3.71
C ASN A 75 16.75 -15.96 -2.26
N TYR A 76 16.86 -14.70 -1.82
CA TYR A 76 16.41 -14.29 -0.49
C TYR A 76 14.94 -14.61 -0.26
N ILE A 77 14.07 -14.26 -1.21
CA ILE A 77 12.63 -14.49 -1.13
C ILE A 77 12.29 -15.97 -1.08
N GLU A 78 12.92 -16.79 -1.92
CA GLU A 78 12.68 -18.23 -1.96
C GLU A 78 13.12 -18.91 -0.66
N ARG A 79 14.30 -18.57 -0.13
CA ARG A 79 14.74 -19.06 1.19
C ARG A 79 13.81 -18.62 2.30
N ALA A 80 13.43 -17.34 2.34
CA ALA A 80 12.52 -16.83 3.37
C ALA A 80 11.11 -17.45 3.28
N LEU A 81 10.60 -17.74 2.08
CA LEU A 81 9.36 -18.51 1.90
C LEU A 81 9.52 -19.94 2.36
N PHE A 82 10.61 -20.61 1.97
CA PHE A 82 10.93 -21.97 2.40
C PHE A 82 10.89 -22.08 3.93
N HIS A 83 11.61 -21.22 4.65
CA HIS A 83 11.62 -21.23 6.12
C HIS A 83 10.21 -21.02 6.71
N ARG A 84 9.43 -20.07 6.18
CA ARG A 84 8.07 -19.81 6.68
C ARG A 84 7.11 -20.95 6.38
N GLN A 85 7.22 -21.60 5.22
CA GLN A 85 6.35 -22.71 4.84
C GLN A 85 6.66 -23.96 5.68
N HIS A 86 7.93 -24.21 5.99
CA HIS A 86 8.36 -25.35 6.82
C HIS A 86 8.01 -25.19 8.30
N SER A 87 7.78 -23.97 8.79
CA SER A 87 7.33 -23.76 10.17
C SER A 87 5.82 -23.98 10.35
N VAL A 88 5.00 -23.83 9.30
CA VAL A 88 3.53 -23.94 9.38
C VAL A 88 3.05 -25.24 10.03
N PRO A 89 3.58 -26.44 9.68
CA PRO A 89 3.12 -27.68 10.29
C PRO A 89 3.41 -27.81 11.78
N ALA A 90 4.39 -27.08 12.30
CA ALA A 90 4.72 -27.06 13.72
C ALA A 90 3.84 -26.08 14.50
N ASP A 91 3.38 -25.00 13.85
CA ASP A 91 2.66 -23.90 14.50
C ASP A 91 1.13 -24.08 14.49
N TYR A 92 0.57 -24.90 13.58
CA TYR A 92 -0.89 -25.01 13.36
C TYR A 92 -1.34 -26.42 13.01
N ASP A 93 -2.65 -26.67 13.12
CA ASP A 93 -3.25 -28.00 12.90
C ASP A 93 -3.28 -28.46 11.43
N ALA A 94 -3.51 -29.75 11.20
CA ALA A 94 -3.40 -30.33 9.86
C ALA A 94 -4.70 -30.32 9.05
N LEU A 95 -5.85 -30.65 9.66
CA LEU A 95 -7.07 -31.02 8.95
C LEU A 95 -8.22 -30.06 9.24
N TYR A 96 -8.69 -29.39 8.20
CA TYR A 96 -9.80 -28.45 8.29
C TYR A 96 -10.95 -28.85 7.38
N HIS A 97 -12.18 -28.51 7.77
CA HIS A 97 -13.39 -28.72 6.97
C HIS A 97 -14.17 -27.41 6.83
N LEU A 98 -14.98 -27.28 5.78
CA LEU A 98 -15.74 -26.03 5.54
C LEU A 98 -16.79 -25.81 6.64
N HIS A 99 -16.67 -24.70 7.35
CA HIS A 99 -17.63 -24.27 8.38
C HIS A 99 -18.64 -23.27 7.80
N SER A 100 -18.16 -22.20 7.17
CA SER A 100 -19.04 -21.19 6.55
C SER A 100 -18.33 -20.38 5.46
N VAL A 101 -19.09 -19.53 4.75
CA VAL A 101 -18.56 -18.56 3.79
C VAL A 101 -18.96 -17.16 4.26
N ILE A 102 -17.99 -16.24 4.28
CA ILE A 102 -18.15 -14.85 4.68
C ILE A 102 -18.08 -13.99 3.42
N ASP A 103 -19.07 -13.13 3.24
CA ASP A 103 -19.09 -12.15 2.17
C ASP A 103 -18.44 -10.83 2.64
N PHE A 104 -17.52 -10.27 1.84
CA PHE A 104 -16.91 -8.97 2.12
C PHE A 104 -17.66 -7.82 1.45
N ASP A 105 -18.52 -8.09 0.46
CA ASP A 105 -19.27 -7.09 -0.29
C ASP A 105 -20.69 -6.90 0.28
N VAL A 106 -20.77 -6.73 1.60
CA VAL A 106 -22.05 -6.51 2.28
C VAL A 106 -22.43 -5.03 2.18
N PRO A 107 -23.62 -4.67 1.69
CA PRO A 107 -24.06 -3.29 1.66
C PRO A 107 -24.35 -2.78 3.07
N PHE A 108 -23.63 -1.75 3.50
CA PHE A 108 -23.84 -1.11 4.79
C PHE A 108 -24.65 0.17 4.67
N LYS A 109 -25.69 0.27 5.50
CA LYS A 109 -26.56 1.44 5.58
C LYS A 109 -26.04 2.52 6.52
N LYS A 110 -25.15 2.17 7.45
CA LYS A 110 -24.59 3.07 8.46
C LYS A 110 -23.08 3.20 8.28
N GLU A 111 -22.54 4.38 8.59
CA GLU A 111 -21.12 4.65 8.53
C GLU A 111 -20.40 3.95 9.68
N ILE A 112 -19.42 3.09 9.37
CA ILE A 112 -18.62 2.39 10.36
C ILE A 112 -17.24 3.04 10.42
N VAL A 113 -16.76 3.31 11.64
CA VAL A 113 -15.50 4.00 11.88
C VAL A 113 -14.60 3.17 12.79
N LEU A 114 -13.35 2.99 12.36
CA LEU A 114 -12.28 2.48 13.21
C LEU A 114 -11.71 3.64 14.04
N GLN A 115 -11.88 3.60 15.37
CA GLN A 115 -11.43 4.64 16.29
C GLN A 115 -10.25 4.11 17.14
N PRO A 116 -9.11 4.81 17.17
CA PRO A 116 -8.04 4.48 18.12
C PRO A 116 -8.46 4.93 19.52
N GLU A 117 -8.52 3.99 20.46
CA GLU A 117 -8.84 4.27 21.87
C GLU A 117 -7.56 4.68 22.60
N MET A 118 -6.56 3.79 22.63
CA MET A 118 -5.29 4.04 23.32
C MET A 118 -4.13 3.19 22.78
N LEU A 119 -2.91 3.63 23.07
CA LEU A 119 -1.70 2.83 22.85
C LEU A 119 -1.40 2.11 24.16
N LEU A 120 -1.48 0.78 24.17
CA LEU A 120 -1.29 -0.05 25.36
C LEU A 120 0.20 -0.22 25.69
N LEU A 121 1.02 -0.41 24.66
CA LEU A 121 2.45 -0.66 24.82
C LEU A 121 3.21 -0.28 23.55
N ALA A 122 4.40 0.28 23.70
CA ALA A 122 5.35 0.46 22.62
C ALA A 122 6.76 0.11 23.12
N LEU A 123 7.43 -0.81 22.43
CA LEU A 123 8.73 -1.33 22.82
C LEU A 123 9.69 -1.37 21.64
N GLY A 124 10.98 -1.35 21.98
CA GLY A 124 12.07 -1.59 21.04
C GLY A 124 12.57 -0.33 20.35
N GLN A 125 13.07 -0.55 19.14
CA GLN A 125 14.00 0.34 18.46
C GLN A 125 13.50 0.67 17.05
N VAL A 126 13.36 1.96 16.74
CA VAL A 126 12.95 2.44 15.41
C VAL A 126 14.13 3.15 14.74
N PRO A 127 14.52 2.77 13.50
CA PRO A 127 15.69 3.36 12.85
C PRO A 127 15.42 4.80 12.38
N TYR A 128 16.45 5.65 12.46
CA TYR A 128 16.41 7.02 11.95
C TYR A 128 16.51 7.07 10.43
N THR A 129 15.81 8.02 9.81
CA THR A 129 15.95 8.35 8.39
C THR A 129 15.83 9.86 8.20
N ASP A 130 16.65 10.42 7.30
CA ASP A 130 16.51 11.79 6.84
C ASP A 130 15.76 11.85 5.51
N MET A 131 14.54 12.39 5.55
CA MET A 131 13.66 12.57 4.40
C MET A 131 13.81 13.93 3.72
N SER A 132 14.64 14.83 4.26
CA SER A 132 14.73 16.23 3.83
C SER A 132 15.59 16.43 2.58
N SER A 133 16.33 15.41 2.17
CA SER A 133 17.25 15.44 1.04
C SER A 133 16.78 14.52 -0.10
N ASN A 134 17.12 14.87 -1.35
CA ASN A 134 17.02 13.95 -2.52
C ASN A 134 18.01 12.78 -2.40
N PHE A 135 18.43 12.41 -1.20
CA PHE A 135 19.49 11.46 -0.90
C PHE A 135 19.20 10.08 -1.46
N TYR A 136 17.94 9.66 -1.41
CA TYR A 136 17.51 8.38 -1.97
C TYR A 136 17.34 8.41 -3.49
N HIS A 137 17.33 9.57 -4.16
CA HIS A 137 17.12 9.63 -5.60
C HIS A 137 18.29 8.99 -6.35
N GLY A 138 18.00 7.96 -7.14
CA GLY A 138 19.00 7.19 -7.88
C GLY A 138 19.68 6.09 -7.08
N ALA A 139 19.36 5.95 -5.78
CA ALA A 139 19.87 4.85 -4.96
C ALA A 139 19.42 3.51 -5.56
N SER A 140 20.38 2.62 -5.74
CA SER A 140 20.17 1.29 -6.31
C SER A 140 19.75 0.32 -5.20
N LEU A 141 18.59 -0.33 -5.33
CA LEU A 141 18.21 -1.38 -4.40
C LEU A 141 19.04 -2.66 -4.58
N GLU A 142 19.79 -2.79 -5.69
CA GLU A 142 20.65 -3.95 -5.93
C GLU A 142 21.76 -4.06 -4.88
N ASP A 143 22.35 -2.93 -4.52
CA ASP A 143 23.47 -2.84 -3.58
C ASP A 143 23.05 -3.32 -2.18
N PHE A 144 21.80 -3.04 -1.81
CA PHE A 144 21.19 -3.49 -0.55
C PHE A 144 20.66 -4.92 -0.65
N GLY A 145 20.21 -5.34 -1.84
CA GLY A 145 19.79 -6.70 -2.14
C GLY A 145 20.88 -7.74 -1.87
N ARG A 146 22.14 -7.41 -2.18
CA ARG A 146 23.30 -8.28 -1.88
C ARG A 146 23.51 -8.52 -0.39
N ASN A 147 23.13 -7.56 0.44
CA ASN A 147 23.24 -7.68 1.89
C ASN A 147 22.04 -8.41 2.53
N LEU A 148 20.95 -8.63 1.79
CA LEU A 148 19.77 -9.34 2.32
C LEU A 148 20.06 -10.81 2.61
N GLU A 149 21.04 -11.43 1.93
CA GLU A 149 21.43 -12.83 2.21
C GLU A 149 21.97 -12.99 3.64
N PHE A 150 22.64 -11.97 4.19
CA PHE A 150 23.11 -11.97 5.59
C PHE A 150 21.99 -11.83 6.63
N LEU A 151 20.77 -11.46 6.21
CA LEU A 151 19.60 -11.36 7.09
C LEU A 151 18.84 -12.68 7.21
N LEU A 152 19.23 -13.72 6.46
CA LEU A 152 18.65 -15.06 6.58
C LEU A 152 19.30 -15.81 7.74
N PRO A 153 18.54 -16.61 8.51
CA PRO A 153 19.12 -17.57 9.43
C PRO A 153 20.09 -18.50 8.69
N SER A 154 21.22 -18.85 9.31
CA SER A 154 22.12 -19.86 8.76
C SER A 154 21.37 -21.18 8.55
N ASP A 155 21.68 -21.91 7.48
CA ASP A 155 21.00 -23.17 7.14
C ASP A 155 21.11 -24.22 8.28
N ASP A 156 22.14 -24.14 9.14
CA ASP A 156 22.29 -25.01 10.31
C ASP A 156 21.21 -24.80 11.40
N GLN A 157 20.46 -23.68 11.39
CA GLN A 157 19.34 -23.45 12.30
C GLN A 157 18.02 -24.12 11.85
N LEU A 158 18.03 -24.84 10.72
CA LEU A 158 16.86 -25.51 10.14
C LEU A 158 16.33 -26.70 10.95
N GLY A 159 17.12 -27.25 11.89
CA GLY A 159 16.76 -28.45 12.65
C GLY A 159 16.52 -28.25 14.15
N HIS A 160 16.97 -27.13 14.72
CA HIS A 160 16.90 -26.87 16.14
C HIS A 160 16.44 -25.43 16.37
N ARG A 161 15.14 -25.24 16.68
CA ARG A 161 14.82 -24.31 17.78
C ARG A 161 15.41 -24.96 19.03
N SER A 162 16.71 -24.81 19.26
CA SER A 162 17.26 -25.10 20.58
C SER A 162 16.53 -24.17 21.53
N LYS A 163 15.97 -24.73 22.61
CA LYS A 163 15.33 -23.97 23.69
C LYS A 163 16.28 -22.97 24.36
N GLU A 164 17.54 -22.89 23.93
CA GLU A 164 18.65 -22.25 24.64
C GLU A 164 19.22 -21.02 23.91
N GLN A 165 18.70 -20.61 22.75
CA GLN A 165 19.12 -19.33 22.15
C GLN A 165 17.97 -18.31 22.14
N ASN A 166 17.94 -17.55 23.25
CA ASN A 166 17.23 -16.29 23.50
C ASN A 166 15.71 -16.41 23.63
N GLY A 167 15.17 -15.82 24.70
CA GLY A 167 13.76 -15.88 25.11
C GLY A 167 12.73 -15.55 24.01
N PRO A 168 11.44 -15.82 24.26
CA PRO A 168 10.38 -15.77 23.25
C PRO A 168 10.37 -14.44 22.48
N CYS A 169 10.80 -14.49 21.22
CA CYS A 169 10.85 -13.36 20.30
C CYS A 169 9.43 -12.91 19.89
N VAL A 170 8.89 -11.92 20.61
CA VAL A 170 7.51 -11.44 20.48
C VAL A 170 7.10 -11.06 19.04
N TYR A 171 7.98 -10.42 18.28
CA TYR A 171 7.62 -9.86 16.95
C TYR A 171 7.40 -10.92 15.85
N LYS A 172 8.03 -12.10 15.98
CA LYS A 172 7.89 -13.21 15.01
C LYS A 172 6.91 -14.28 15.47
N THR A 173 6.55 -14.29 16.76
CA THR A 173 5.57 -15.22 17.31
C THR A 173 4.16 -14.88 16.79
N PRO A 174 3.32 -15.90 16.49
CA PRO A 174 1.90 -15.70 16.24
C PRO A 174 1.26 -14.87 17.36
N VAL A 175 0.29 -14.02 17.03
CA VAL A 175 -0.37 -13.14 18.02
C VAL A 175 -1.12 -13.98 19.07
N SER A 176 -1.62 -15.15 18.69
CA SER A 176 -2.23 -16.14 19.57
C SER A 176 -1.27 -16.72 20.62
N CYS A 177 0.04 -16.63 20.39
CA CYS A 177 1.10 -17.16 21.26
C CYS A 177 2.00 -16.04 21.83
N ASP A 178 1.64 -14.78 21.63
CA ASP A 178 2.39 -13.61 22.08
C ASP A 178 1.99 -13.27 23.53
N PRO A 179 2.91 -13.37 24.51
CA PRO A 179 2.56 -13.13 25.91
C PRO A 179 2.06 -11.70 26.19
N ASN A 180 2.62 -10.69 25.49
CA ASN A 180 2.14 -9.31 25.59
C ASN A 180 0.71 -9.20 25.07
N ALA A 181 0.41 -9.82 23.93
CA ALA A 181 -0.93 -9.82 23.35
C ALA A 181 -1.96 -10.54 24.24
N LEU A 182 -1.57 -11.68 24.83
CA LEU A 182 -2.41 -12.46 25.74
C LEU A 182 -2.71 -11.69 27.03
N HIS A 183 -1.71 -11.02 27.61
CA HIS A 183 -1.89 -10.18 28.79
C HIS A 183 -2.88 -9.04 28.53
N PHE A 184 -2.68 -8.28 27.45
CA PHE A 184 -3.61 -7.20 27.10
C PHE A 184 -5.02 -7.70 26.74
N ALA A 185 -5.17 -8.92 26.22
CA ALA A 185 -6.47 -9.51 25.98
C ALA A 185 -7.24 -9.84 27.28
N VAL A 186 -6.53 -10.06 28.39
CA VAL A 186 -7.10 -10.29 29.72
C VAL A 186 -7.43 -8.98 30.43
N GLU A 187 -6.55 -7.98 30.30
CA GLU A 187 -6.72 -6.68 30.96
C GLU A 187 -7.74 -5.77 30.27
N THR A 188 -7.99 -5.99 28.98
CA THR A 188 -8.86 -5.11 28.19
C THR A 188 -10.14 -5.81 27.75
N GLU A 189 -11.15 -5.00 27.41
CA GLU A 189 -12.39 -5.50 26.83
C GLU A 189 -12.26 -5.91 25.35
N ALA A 190 -11.07 -6.23 24.84
CA ALA A 190 -10.87 -6.68 23.46
C ALA A 190 -11.60 -8.01 23.17
N GLU A 191 -12.35 -8.06 22.06
CA GLU A 191 -12.93 -9.29 21.51
C GLU A 191 -12.00 -9.94 20.50
N ILE A 192 -11.18 -9.13 19.82
CA ILE A 192 -10.32 -9.57 18.73
C ILE A 192 -8.89 -9.07 18.95
N VAL A 193 -7.91 -9.92 18.71
CA VAL A 193 -6.48 -9.58 18.77
C VAL A 193 -5.84 -9.95 17.45
N THR A 194 -5.19 -9.00 16.79
CA THR A 194 -4.62 -9.21 15.46
C THR A 194 -3.35 -8.39 15.24
N CYS A 195 -2.81 -8.40 14.01
CA CYS A 195 -1.65 -7.61 13.61
C CYS A 195 -1.96 -6.70 12.41
N SER A 196 -1.15 -5.66 12.23
CA SER A 196 -1.40 -4.66 11.18
C SER A 196 -1.49 -5.26 9.78
N SER A 197 -0.68 -6.28 9.48
CA SER A 197 -0.69 -6.92 8.15
C SER A 197 -1.98 -7.66 7.84
N VAL A 198 -2.68 -8.19 8.85
CA VAL A 198 -3.98 -8.85 8.65
C VAL A 198 -5.06 -7.80 8.41
N MET A 199 -5.05 -6.69 9.16
CA MET A 199 -5.95 -5.56 8.92
C MET A 199 -5.80 -4.99 7.52
N GLU A 200 -4.55 -4.74 7.09
CA GLU A 200 -4.22 -4.27 5.74
C GLU A 200 -4.73 -5.24 4.66
N LEU A 201 -4.62 -6.55 4.89
CA LEU A 201 -5.08 -7.59 3.98
C LEU A 201 -6.62 -7.70 3.90
N LEU A 202 -7.32 -7.68 5.04
CA LEU A 202 -8.78 -7.76 5.08
C LEU A 202 -9.45 -6.54 4.42
N THR A 203 -8.80 -5.37 4.46
CA THR A 203 -9.26 -4.19 3.71
C THR A 203 -8.98 -4.23 2.21
N ASP A 204 -8.14 -5.16 1.75
CA ASP A 204 -7.74 -5.33 0.35
C ASP A 204 -8.56 -6.41 -0.39
N VAL A 205 -9.52 -7.04 0.30
CA VAL A 205 -10.42 -8.03 -0.32
C VAL A 205 -11.53 -7.30 -1.07
N HIS A 206 -11.44 -7.21 -2.41
CA HIS A 206 -12.53 -6.72 -3.26
C HIS A 206 -12.43 -7.21 -4.72
N PRO A 207 -13.57 -7.26 -5.44
CA PRO A 207 -13.61 -7.74 -6.83
C PRO A 207 -12.72 -6.94 -7.80
N TYR A 208 -12.56 -5.63 -7.55
CA TYR A 208 -11.75 -4.72 -8.37
C TYR A 208 -10.28 -4.63 -7.96
N SER A 209 -9.76 -5.59 -7.17
CA SER A 209 -8.35 -5.60 -6.76
C SER A 209 -7.50 -5.91 -8.00
N LEU A 210 -7.20 -4.85 -8.77
CA LEU A 210 -6.52 -4.89 -10.08
C LEU A 210 -5.08 -5.41 -9.99
N HIS A 211 -4.55 -5.62 -8.78
CA HIS A 211 -3.20 -6.12 -8.57
C HIS A 211 -3.18 -7.52 -7.95
N ASN A 212 -3.03 -8.47 -8.85
CA ASN A 212 -1.98 -9.48 -8.83
C ASN A 212 -1.73 -10.14 -7.46
N SER A 213 -2.71 -10.90 -7.03
CA SER A 213 -2.44 -12.10 -6.28
C SER A 213 -3.61 -13.02 -6.52
N ALA A 214 -3.62 -13.71 -7.67
CA ALA A 214 -4.41 -14.94 -7.83
C ALA A 214 -4.13 -15.94 -6.69
N THR A 215 -3.06 -15.69 -5.93
CA THR A 215 -2.64 -16.42 -4.76
C THR A 215 -3.58 -16.10 -3.59
N ARG A 216 -4.41 -17.10 -3.30
CA ARG A 216 -5.20 -17.25 -2.08
C ARG A 216 -4.35 -16.95 -0.83
N ARG A 217 -4.95 -16.30 0.16
CA ARG A 217 -4.29 -16.00 1.45
C ARG A 217 -5.04 -16.70 2.57
N ASP A 218 -4.31 -17.50 3.35
CA ASP A 218 -4.86 -18.27 4.45
C ASP A 218 -4.46 -17.60 5.78
N ILE A 219 -5.43 -17.23 6.60
CA ILE A 219 -5.25 -16.55 7.89
C ILE A 219 -5.70 -17.52 9.00
N PRO A 220 -4.80 -17.97 9.89
CA PRO A 220 -5.18 -18.79 11.03
C PRO A 220 -5.97 -17.95 12.03
N VAL A 221 -7.07 -18.52 12.52
CA VAL A 221 -7.98 -17.90 13.49
C VAL A 221 -8.10 -18.82 14.69
N ILE A 222 -7.65 -18.38 15.87
CA ILE A 222 -7.69 -19.17 17.10
C ILE A 222 -8.63 -18.50 18.09
N VAL A 223 -9.66 -19.20 18.53
CA VAL A 223 -10.63 -18.70 19.49
C VAL A 223 -10.34 -19.33 20.85
N LYS A 224 -10.03 -18.51 21.85
CA LYS A 224 -9.67 -18.95 23.21
C LYS A 224 -10.66 -18.44 24.24
N LEU A 225 -10.91 -19.26 25.27
CA LEU A 225 -11.56 -18.81 26.51
C LEU A 225 -10.48 -18.31 27.46
N MET A 226 -10.51 -17.02 27.77
CA MET A 226 -9.56 -16.33 28.64
C MET A 226 -10.26 -16.03 29.97
N GLN A 227 -9.62 -16.35 31.10
CA GLN A 227 -10.06 -15.86 32.40
C GLN A 227 -9.67 -14.39 32.55
N GLN A 228 -10.65 -13.54 32.77
CA GLN A 228 -10.50 -12.10 32.94
C GLN A 228 -10.09 -11.80 34.40
N THR A 229 -9.59 -10.58 34.64
CA THR A 229 -9.19 -10.13 35.98
C THR A 229 -10.35 -10.06 36.98
N ASP A 230 -11.58 -9.95 36.48
CA ASP A 230 -12.82 -9.95 37.27
C ASP A 230 -13.33 -11.36 37.62
N GLY A 231 -12.61 -12.42 37.20
CA GLY A 231 -12.97 -13.81 37.39
C GLY A 231 -13.97 -14.36 36.37
N THR A 232 -14.42 -13.56 35.41
CA THR A 232 -15.29 -14.02 34.32
C THR A 232 -14.49 -14.70 33.22
N THR A 233 -15.12 -15.64 32.50
CA THR A 233 -14.51 -16.23 31.29
C THR A 233 -15.00 -15.49 30.07
N LYS A 234 -14.07 -14.98 29.27
CA LYS A 234 -14.38 -14.26 28.04
C LYS A 234 -13.77 -14.98 26.84
N LYS A 235 -14.55 -15.03 25.75
CA LYS A 235 -14.08 -15.53 24.47
C LYS A 235 -13.33 -14.43 23.72
N VAL A 236 -12.10 -14.73 23.28
CA VAL A 236 -11.26 -13.81 22.51
C VAL A 236 -10.79 -14.50 21.24
N VAL A 237 -10.92 -13.80 20.12
CA VAL A 237 -10.52 -14.27 18.78
C VAL A 237 -9.14 -13.73 18.43
N PHE A 238 -8.19 -14.62 18.17
CA PHE A 238 -6.84 -14.28 17.72
C PHE A 238 -6.72 -14.51 16.23
N LEU A 239 -6.33 -13.48 15.49
CA LEU A 239 -6.05 -13.52 14.06
C LEU A 239 -4.55 -13.44 13.84
N ASP A 240 -3.94 -14.59 13.57
CA ASP A 240 -2.51 -14.69 13.32
C ASP A 240 -2.14 -14.16 11.94
N LYS A 241 -0.86 -13.86 11.75
CA LYS A 241 -0.36 -13.34 10.48
C LYS A 241 -0.64 -14.35 9.37
N ALA A 242 -1.14 -13.86 8.24
CA ALA A 242 -1.41 -14.68 7.05
C ALA A 242 -0.22 -15.59 6.70
N LEU A 243 -0.55 -16.85 6.43
CA LEU A 243 0.38 -17.89 6.04
C LEU A 243 1.10 -17.49 4.74
N PRO A 244 2.34 -17.97 4.53
CA PRO A 244 3.04 -17.72 3.28
C PRO A 244 2.20 -18.21 2.08
N PRO A 245 2.21 -17.50 0.94
CA PRO A 245 1.59 -18.02 -0.26
C PRO A 245 2.17 -19.39 -0.63
N LEU A 246 1.32 -20.25 -1.19
CA LEU A 246 1.77 -21.51 -1.80
C LEU A 246 2.40 -21.28 -3.17
N GLU A 247 1.81 -20.38 -3.96
CA GLU A 247 2.28 -19.97 -5.27
C GLU A 247 2.48 -18.46 -5.28
N MET A 248 3.46 -17.96 -6.03
CA MET A 248 3.69 -16.52 -6.15
C MET A 248 4.25 -16.20 -7.53
N THR A 249 3.72 -15.16 -8.17
CA THR A 249 4.25 -14.70 -9.47
C THR A 249 5.65 -14.07 -9.28
N LEU A 250 6.44 -13.98 -10.35
CA LEU A 250 7.73 -13.25 -10.30
C LEU A 250 7.54 -11.79 -9.92
N TYR A 251 6.44 -11.19 -10.37
CA TYR A 251 6.06 -9.83 -10.01
C TYR A 251 5.84 -9.67 -8.50
N ASP A 252 5.12 -10.60 -7.87
CA ASP A 252 4.87 -10.58 -6.43
C ASP A 252 6.15 -10.81 -5.63
N LYS A 253 7.02 -11.73 -6.10
CA LYS A 253 8.38 -11.92 -5.56
C LYS A 253 9.17 -10.61 -5.62
N LYS A 254 9.12 -9.89 -6.74
CA LYS A 254 9.79 -8.61 -6.94
C LYS A 254 9.27 -7.52 -6.00
N ILE A 255 7.95 -7.37 -5.86
CA ILE A 255 7.36 -6.42 -4.91
C ILE A 255 7.80 -6.75 -3.49
N TRP A 256 7.74 -8.03 -3.09
CA TRP A 256 8.10 -8.41 -1.73
C TRP A 256 9.58 -8.14 -1.44
N ALA A 257 10.47 -8.44 -2.39
CA ALA A 257 11.88 -8.10 -2.33
C ALA A 257 12.12 -6.60 -2.22
N CYS A 258 11.50 -5.79 -3.08
CA CYS A 258 11.67 -4.34 -3.07
C CYS A 258 11.17 -3.73 -1.75
N ARG A 259 10.06 -4.22 -1.20
CA ARG A 259 9.57 -3.80 0.12
C ARG A 259 10.59 -4.07 1.23
N ARG A 260 11.32 -5.19 1.16
CA ARG A 260 12.37 -5.50 2.13
C ARG A 260 13.60 -4.62 1.90
N ALA A 261 14.08 -4.55 0.66
CA ALA A 261 15.25 -3.75 0.30
C ALA A 261 15.08 -2.26 0.64
N VAL A 262 13.88 -1.69 0.44
CA VAL A 262 13.58 -0.30 0.83
C VAL A 262 13.63 -0.11 2.34
N ARG A 263 13.16 -1.07 3.14
CA ARG A 263 13.27 -0.98 4.61
C ARG A 263 14.74 -0.97 5.04
N GLU A 264 15.55 -1.84 4.46
CA GLU A 264 16.99 -1.87 4.76
C GLU A 264 17.69 -0.60 4.28
N LEU A 265 17.38 -0.11 3.07
CA LEU A 265 17.90 1.14 2.56
C LEU A 265 17.60 2.31 3.50
N PHE A 266 16.46 2.31 4.20
CA PHE A 266 16.11 3.40 5.12
C PHE A 266 16.66 3.16 6.54
N ALA A 267 17.07 1.93 6.87
CA ALA A 267 17.66 1.58 8.15
C ALA A 267 19.21 1.59 8.14
N ALA A 268 19.84 1.46 6.98
CA ALA A 268 21.29 1.20 6.85
C ALA A 268 22.20 2.42 7.08
N TRP A 269 21.65 3.64 7.13
CA TRP A 269 22.47 4.85 7.02
C TRP A 269 22.77 5.54 8.34
N ASP A 270 22.18 5.11 9.46
CA ASP A 270 22.44 5.76 10.74
C ASP A 270 22.43 4.79 11.94
N VAL A 271 23.34 5.04 12.88
CA VAL A 271 23.42 4.35 14.19
C VAL A 271 22.35 4.90 15.14
N ASN A 272 21.73 6.02 14.76
CA ASN A 272 20.66 6.63 15.53
C ASN A 272 19.38 5.82 15.47
N VAL A 273 18.91 5.45 16.65
CA VAL A 273 17.71 4.65 16.85
C VAL A 273 16.86 5.31 17.92
N TYR A 274 15.58 5.49 17.64
CA TYR A 274 14.62 5.91 18.64
C TYR A 274 14.25 4.71 19.50
N ARG A 275 14.47 4.83 20.82
CA ARG A 275 14.03 3.83 21.80
C ARG A 275 12.72 4.30 22.43
N PHE A 276 11.75 3.40 22.52
CA PHE A 276 10.59 3.67 23.35
C PHE A 276 11.03 3.61 24.82
N ASP A 277 10.91 4.72 25.53
CA ASP A 277 11.14 4.76 26.97
C ASP A 277 9.94 4.13 27.69
N ASN A 278 10.19 3.12 28.52
CA ASN A 278 9.17 2.44 29.33
C ASN A 278 8.68 3.27 30.53
N SER A 279 9.11 4.53 30.66
CA SER A 279 8.59 5.42 31.70
C SER A 279 7.22 5.94 31.28
N ASN A 280 6.19 5.54 32.01
CA ASN A 280 4.85 6.15 31.97
C ASN A 280 4.96 7.69 31.89
N ASP A 281 4.75 8.25 30.69
CA ASP A 281 4.66 9.70 30.46
C ASP A 281 3.25 10.17 30.84
N ASP A 282 2.96 10.09 32.14
CA ASP A 282 1.97 10.94 32.80
C ASP A 282 2.71 12.15 33.40
N GLY A 283 3.18 13.05 32.54
CA GLY A 283 3.23 14.49 32.82
C GLY A 283 3.73 14.96 34.20
N ARG A 284 4.79 14.37 34.77
CA ARG A 284 5.49 14.94 35.94
C ARG A 284 7.00 14.88 35.77
N SER A 285 7.54 16.08 35.56
CA SER A 285 8.97 16.41 35.56
C SER A 285 9.65 16.07 36.89
N SER A 286 10.80 15.39 36.83
CA SER A 286 12.00 15.69 37.64
C SER A 286 13.16 14.83 37.11
N VAL A 287 14.16 15.43 36.45
CA VAL A 287 15.44 15.92 37.01
C VAL A 287 16.37 14.81 37.49
N ALA A 288 17.44 14.63 36.70
CA ALA A 288 18.83 14.29 37.02
C ALA A 288 19.17 13.23 38.08
N ALA A 289 19.98 12.26 37.67
CA ALA A 289 21.12 11.69 38.41
C ALA A 289 21.75 10.59 37.52
N SER A 290 22.90 10.86 36.90
CA SER A 290 24.25 10.57 37.42
C SER A 290 24.56 9.07 37.47
N ASN A 291 25.57 8.70 36.67
CA ASN A 291 26.40 7.53 36.87
C ASN A 291 26.70 7.37 38.36
N ASP A 292 26.56 6.16 38.88
CA ASP A 292 27.53 5.56 39.78
C ASP A 292 27.43 4.03 39.69
N ASN A 293 28.56 3.44 39.32
CA ASN A 293 28.87 2.02 39.48
C ASN A 293 29.10 1.79 40.98
N GLU A 294 28.31 0.93 41.63
CA GLU A 294 28.80 0.20 42.79
C GLU A 294 28.44 -1.27 42.71
N ILE A 295 29.51 -2.06 42.92
CA ILE A 295 29.58 -3.51 43.06
C ILE A 295 29.08 -3.86 44.45
N CYS A 296 28.22 -4.86 44.56
CA CYS A 296 28.03 -5.60 45.80
C CYS A 296 27.79 -7.08 45.50
N ASP A 297 28.77 -7.89 45.91
CA ASP A 297 28.76 -9.35 45.95
C ASP A 297 27.91 -9.89 47.13
N ASP A 298 27.49 -11.14 46.95
CA ASP A 298 27.09 -12.15 47.95
C ASP A 298 25.76 -12.02 48.72
N VAL A 299 24.72 -12.72 48.23
CA VAL A 299 23.82 -13.54 49.08
C VAL A 299 23.46 -14.84 48.34
N GLU A 300 23.66 -15.96 49.03
CA GLU A 300 23.47 -17.35 48.58
C GLU A 300 22.00 -17.75 48.31
N MET A 301 21.89 -18.81 47.52
CA MET A 301 20.68 -19.49 47.02
C MET A 301 19.72 -19.98 48.11
N GLN A 302 18.42 -19.80 47.88
CA GLN A 302 17.39 -20.80 48.20
C GLN A 302 16.08 -20.58 47.42
N ASP A 303 15.68 -21.67 46.76
CA ASP A 303 14.34 -22.17 46.45
C ASP A 303 13.47 -21.64 45.29
N GLU A 304 12.99 -22.66 44.55
CA GLU A 304 12.05 -22.69 43.44
C GLU A 304 10.72 -22.03 43.82
N ASP A 305 10.27 -21.02 43.06
CA ASP A 305 8.86 -20.79 42.71
C ASP A 305 8.72 -19.58 41.77
N SER A 306 8.12 -19.83 40.59
CA SER A 306 7.75 -18.87 39.53
C SER A 306 8.89 -18.02 38.95
N GLU A 307 9.43 -18.44 37.79
CA GLU A 307 9.99 -17.48 36.83
C GLU A 307 8.87 -16.48 36.48
N ILE A 308 8.84 -15.35 37.18
CA ILE A 308 8.10 -14.18 36.76
C ILE A 308 8.79 -13.76 35.45
N GLU A 309 8.28 -14.21 34.30
CA GLU A 309 8.63 -13.62 33.01
C GLU A 309 8.41 -12.11 33.18
N CYS A 310 9.50 -11.33 33.21
CA CYS A 310 9.43 -9.89 33.42
C CYS A 310 8.62 -9.25 32.29
N PHE A 311 7.33 -9.06 32.55
CA PHE A 311 6.43 -8.33 31.68
C PHE A 311 6.76 -6.84 31.74
N PRO A 312 6.78 -6.11 30.61
CA PRO A 312 6.50 -6.58 29.25
C PRO A 312 7.73 -7.20 28.57
N LEU A 313 7.52 -8.23 27.75
CA LEU A 313 8.62 -8.88 27.02
C LEU A 313 9.16 -7.99 25.89
N PRO A 314 10.47 -7.74 25.81
CA PRO A 314 11.06 -6.89 24.79
C PRO A 314 11.07 -7.55 23.40
N PRO A 315 10.92 -6.79 22.31
CA PRO A 315 11.16 -7.29 20.96
C PRO A 315 12.67 -7.55 20.75
N PRO A 316 13.05 -8.28 19.67
CA PRO A 316 14.45 -8.47 19.31
C PRO A 316 15.21 -7.15 19.11
N PRO A 317 16.55 -7.18 19.21
CA PRO A 317 17.39 -6.04 18.85
C PRO A 317 17.04 -5.49 17.46
N ASN A 318 17.07 -4.17 17.31
CA ASN A 318 16.76 -3.45 16.07
C ASN A 318 15.33 -3.68 15.53
N GLN A 319 14.40 -4.11 16.38
CA GLN A 319 12.98 -4.22 16.05
C GLN A 319 12.14 -3.44 17.05
N ASN A 320 10.93 -3.09 16.64
CA ASN A 320 9.96 -2.47 17.50
C ASN A 320 8.60 -3.13 17.38
N VAL A 321 7.82 -3.03 18.45
CA VAL A 321 6.44 -3.53 18.49
C VAL A 321 5.58 -2.54 19.24
N THR A 322 4.35 -2.38 18.80
CA THR A 322 3.36 -1.52 19.45
C THR A 322 2.02 -2.24 19.50
N TYR A 323 1.31 -2.13 20.61
CA TYR A 323 -0.03 -2.68 20.79
C TYR A 323 -1.00 -1.51 20.93
N GLY A 324 -1.87 -1.32 19.94
CA GLY A 324 -2.93 -0.31 19.99
C GLY A 324 -4.28 -0.96 20.25
N LEU A 325 -5.07 -0.36 21.14
CA LEU A 325 -6.48 -0.68 21.33
C LEU A 325 -7.33 0.20 20.41
N TYR A 326 -8.21 -0.42 19.65
CA TYR A 326 -9.14 0.24 18.74
C TYR A 326 -10.56 -0.24 18.99
N SER A 327 -11.52 0.61 18.65
CA SER A 327 -12.92 0.23 18.59
C SER A 327 -13.45 0.39 17.17
N LEU A 328 -14.28 -0.56 16.76
CA LEU A 328 -14.97 -0.56 15.49
C LEU A 328 -16.47 -0.47 15.78
N CYS A 329 -17.06 0.70 15.53
CA CYS A 329 -18.45 1.00 15.83
C CYS A 329 -19.10 1.85 14.73
N SER A 330 -20.44 1.87 14.73
CA SER A 330 -21.20 2.79 13.90
C SER A 330 -20.99 4.23 14.38
N SER A 331 -20.93 5.18 13.44
CA SER A 331 -20.85 6.63 13.69
C SER A 331 -21.87 7.13 14.71
N ASP A 332 -23.07 6.55 14.66
CA ASP A 332 -24.23 7.00 15.44
C ASP A 332 -24.24 6.40 16.87
N GLY A 333 -23.23 5.60 17.23
CA GLY A 333 -23.19 4.86 18.50
C GLY A 333 -24.19 3.70 18.57
N GLU A 334 -25.14 3.63 17.66
CA GLU A 334 -26.13 2.56 17.54
C GLU A 334 -25.58 1.37 16.72
N GLY A 335 -25.14 0.32 17.41
CA GLY A 335 -24.71 -0.93 16.78
C GLY A 335 -23.79 -1.73 17.69
N ARG A 336 -23.38 -2.92 17.24
CA ARG A 336 -22.37 -3.73 17.95
C ARG A 336 -21.03 -3.00 17.92
N LYS A 337 -20.52 -2.57 19.09
CA LYS A 337 -19.13 -2.10 19.24
C LYS A 337 -18.23 -3.32 19.34
N ILE A 338 -17.16 -3.39 18.53
CA ILE A 338 -16.13 -4.43 18.63
C ILE A 338 -14.83 -3.78 19.05
N ASN A 339 -14.28 -4.22 20.17
CA ASN A 339 -12.96 -3.78 20.65
C ASN A 339 -11.88 -4.73 20.12
N LEU A 340 -10.78 -4.17 19.62
CA LEU A 340 -9.70 -4.94 19.02
C LEU A 340 -8.32 -4.44 19.43
N ILE A 341 -7.40 -5.36 19.67
CA ILE A 341 -5.97 -5.09 19.87
C ILE A 341 -5.25 -5.34 18.56
N VAL A 342 -4.46 -4.37 18.10
CA VAL A 342 -3.62 -4.51 16.91
C VAL A 342 -2.15 -4.38 17.25
N ARG A 343 -1.40 -5.45 16.99
CA ARG A 343 0.06 -5.46 16.99
C ARG A 343 0.62 -4.83 15.72
N SER A 344 1.37 -3.75 15.88
CA SER A 344 1.95 -2.93 14.81
C SER A 344 3.45 -2.69 15.04
N SER A 345 4.11 -2.06 14.07
CA SER A 345 5.52 -1.62 14.14
C SER A 345 5.73 -0.39 13.27
N TYR A 346 6.78 0.39 13.55
CA TYR A 346 7.13 1.57 12.78
C TYR A 346 8.33 1.24 11.90
N HIS A 347 8.37 1.76 10.67
CA HIS A 347 9.46 1.41 9.76
C HIS A 347 10.68 2.31 9.95
N ALA A 348 10.45 3.59 10.24
CA ALA A 348 11.50 4.56 10.51
C ALA A 348 10.94 5.75 11.29
N TYR A 349 11.82 6.63 11.77
CA TYR A 349 11.46 7.94 12.29
C TYR A 349 12.37 9.02 11.72
N GLU A 350 11.88 10.25 11.70
CA GLU A 350 12.67 11.44 11.37
C GLU A 350 12.54 12.46 12.52
N MET A 351 13.58 13.28 12.70
CA MET A 351 13.52 14.46 13.55
C MET A 351 13.33 15.68 12.66
N LYS A 352 12.27 16.44 12.87
CA LYS A 352 12.08 17.70 12.15
C LYS A 352 12.89 18.79 12.82
N ASN A 353 13.66 19.55 12.05
CA ASN A 353 14.39 20.72 12.55
C ASN A 353 13.45 21.62 13.39
N GLY A 354 13.79 21.81 14.66
CA GLY A 354 13.02 22.63 15.61
C GLY A 354 11.82 21.94 16.30
N ARG A 355 11.68 20.60 16.23
CA ARG A 355 10.72 19.85 17.06
C ARG A 355 11.45 18.86 17.95
N ASP A 356 11.06 18.83 19.22
CA ASP A 356 11.58 17.87 20.20
C ASP A 356 11.00 16.46 20.03
N LYS A 357 9.89 16.30 19.29
CA LYS A 357 9.21 15.00 19.12
C LYS A 357 9.49 14.36 17.75
N PRO A 358 9.78 13.05 17.70
CA PRO A 358 10.00 12.32 16.46
C PRO A 358 8.72 12.24 15.62
N SER A 359 8.88 12.25 14.29
CA SER A 359 7.81 11.93 13.36
C SER A 359 8.03 10.52 12.82
N PHE A 360 7.17 9.58 13.21
CA PHE A 360 7.25 8.21 12.74
C PHE A 360 6.80 8.07 11.27
N LEU A 361 7.31 7.03 10.60
CA LEU A 361 7.08 6.78 9.19
C LEU A 361 6.65 5.34 8.92
N HIS A 362 5.73 5.20 7.97
CA HIS A 362 5.41 3.95 7.32
C HIS A 362 5.92 3.98 5.87
N LEU A 363 6.91 3.15 5.57
CA LEU A 363 7.42 2.96 4.22
C LEU A 363 6.48 2.08 3.37
N SER A 364 6.10 2.57 2.20
CA SER A 364 5.39 1.84 1.14
C SER A 364 6.22 1.87 -0.15
N VAL A 365 6.08 0.84 -1.01
CA VAL A 365 6.82 0.74 -2.27
C VAL A 365 5.85 0.71 -3.44
N LYS A 366 6.09 1.57 -4.43
CA LYS A 366 5.38 1.61 -5.72
C LYS A 366 6.38 1.29 -6.84
N LEU A 367 6.16 0.18 -7.54
CA LEU A 367 6.96 -0.16 -8.71
C LEU A 367 6.46 0.62 -9.94
N GLU A 368 7.38 1.24 -10.66
CA GLU A 368 7.15 1.97 -11.89
C GLU A 368 7.65 1.15 -13.08
N HIS A 369 6.75 0.71 -13.95
CA HIS A 369 7.13 -0.07 -15.14
C HIS A 369 7.45 0.77 -16.37
N GLN A 370 6.96 2.01 -16.37
CA GLN A 370 7.14 2.97 -17.46
C GLN A 370 7.49 4.36 -16.92
N PRO A 371 8.60 4.48 -16.16
CA PRO A 371 9.00 5.75 -15.58
C PRO A 371 9.26 6.85 -16.63
N GLU A 372 9.51 6.46 -17.89
CA GLU A 372 9.70 7.38 -19.02
C GLU A 372 8.45 8.18 -19.38
N TYR A 373 7.25 7.65 -19.12
CA TYR A 373 5.99 8.35 -19.40
C TYR A 373 5.48 9.16 -18.22
N GLY A 374 6.02 8.93 -17.02
CA GLY A 374 5.63 9.61 -15.78
C GLY A 374 5.42 8.64 -14.61
N ALA A 375 4.84 9.15 -13.53
CA ALA A 375 4.52 8.34 -12.36
C ALA A 375 3.23 7.55 -12.58
N GLN A 376 3.22 6.26 -12.27
CA GLN A 376 2.02 5.42 -12.35
C GLN A 376 1.03 5.74 -11.22
N CYS A 377 -0.25 5.62 -11.53
CA CYS A 377 -1.35 5.72 -10.60
C CYS A 377 -1.20 4.65 -9.52
N THR A 378 -1.45 5.05 -8.28
CA THR A 378 -1.60 4.12 -7.17
C THR A 378 -2.97 3.48 -7.25
N THR A 379 -3.02 2.17 -7.05
CA THR A 379 -4.25 1.39 -7.23
C THR A 379 -5.05 1.32 -5.94
N ILE A 380 -6.32 0.93 -6.06
CA ILE A 380 -7.23 0.82 -4.91
C ILE A 380 -6.62 -0.09 -3.84
N SER A 381 -6.04 -1.21 -4.24
CA SER A 381 -5.36 -2.17 -3.36
C SER A 381 -4.13 -1.59 -2.65
N GLU A 382 -3.34 -0.80 -3.36
CA GLU A 382 -2.18 -0.10 -2.79
C GLU A 382 -2.62 0.98 -1.80
N ILE A 383 -3.59 1.82 -2.18
CA ILE A 383 -4.11 2.92 -1.34
C ILE A 383 -4.85 2.37 -0.13
N SER A 384 -5.62 1.28 -0.25
CA SER A 384 -6.34 0.64 0.84
C SER A 384 -5.38 0.19 1.95
N ARG A 385 -4.29 -0.50 1.56
CA ARG A 385 -3.25 -0.94 2.49
C ARG A 385 -2.52 0.24 3.12
N GLU A 386 -2.17 1.27 2.35
CA GLU A 386 -1.52 2.46 2.87
C GLU A 386 -2.40 3.24 3.86
N TRP A 387 -3.70 3.37 3.55
CA TRP A 387 -4.68 4.01 4.43
C TRP A 387 -4.80 3.24 5.76
N MET A 388 -5.02 1.93 5.70
CA MET A 388 -5.14 1.09 6.89
C MET A 388 -3.83 1.12 7.70
N ALA A 389 -2.69 1.01 7.03
CA ALA A 389 -1.38 1.06 7.68
C ALA A 389 -1.15 2.34 8.47
N LEU A 390 -1.55 3.51 7.94
CA LEU A 390 -1.48 4.78 8.66
C LEU A 390 -2.52 4.87 9.78
N LYS A 391 -3.71 4.30 9.58
CA LYS A 391 -4.79 4.35 10.58
C LYS A 391 -4.40 3.59 11.86
N LEU A 392 -3.61 2.53 11.72
CA LEU A 392 -3.09 1.68 12.79
C LEU A 392 -1.79 2.21 13.44
N ARG A 393 -1.26 3.34 12.98
CA ARG A 393 0.03 3.88 13.41
C ARG A 393 -0.13 5.35 13.75
N LYS A 394 -0.51 5.62 15.01
CA LYS A 394 -0.83 6.98 15.47
C LYS A 394 0.36 7.91 15.26
N GLY A 395 0.12 9.04 14.59
CA GLY A 395 1.15 10.05 14.32
C GLY A 395 2.15 9.70 13.23
N ALA A 396 2.03 8.55 12.55
CA ALA A 396 2.89 8.22 11.43
C ALA A 396 2.50 8.96 10.14
N ALA A 397 3.49 9.28 9.32
CA ALA A 397 3.29 9.70 7.93
C ALA A 397 3.68 8.56 6.97
N LEU A 398 3.11 8.56 5.77
CA LEU A 398 3.46 7.62 4.71
C LEU A 398 4.66 8.15 3.95
N ALA A 399 5.65 7.32 3.72
CA ALA A 399 6.72 7.54 2.74
C ALA A 399 6.56 6.51 1.63
N ARG A 400 5.99 6.92 0.50
CA ARG A 400 5.80 6.09 -0.69
C ARG A 400 7.04 6.21 -1.57
N VAL A 401 7.82 5.14 -1.63
CA VAL A 401 9.05 5.06 -2.42
C VAL A 401 8.71 4.51 -3.80
N ARG A 402 8.88 5.34 -4.83
CA ARG A 402 8.74 4.94 -6.23
C ARG A 402 10.06 4.38 -6.73
N VAL A 403 10.00 3.18 -7.27
CA VAL A 403 11.17 2.41 -7.70
C VAL A 403 10.96 2.01 -9.15
N ASP A 404 11.96 2.25 -9.99
CA ASP A 404 11.96 1.74 -11.36
C ASP A 404 11.98 0.20 -11.31
N ALA A 405 10.98 -0.44 -11.91
CA ALA A 405 10.90 -1.88 -11.92
C ALA A 405 12.11 -2.51 -12.64
N LYS A 406 12.64 -1.91 -13.71
CA LYS A 406 13.74 -2.51 -14.49
C LYS A 406 15.08 -2.32 -13.82
N THR A 407 15.39 -1.09 -13.42
CA THR A 407 16.70 -0.74 -12.86
C THR A 407 16.79 -0.88 -11.35
N LEU A 408 15.65 -1.08 -10.67
CA LEU A 408 15.53 -1.10 -9.20
C LEU A 408 16.14 0.14 -8.52
N LYS A 409 16.22 1.25 -9.24
CA LYS A 409 16.64 2.54 -8.69
C LYS A 409 15.44 3.27 -8.11
N VAL A 410 15.64 3.91 -6.97
CA VAL A 410 14.64 4.80 -6.37
C VAL A 410 14.52 6.04 -7.25
N ILE A 411 13.31 6.28 -7.76
CA ILE A 411 12.99 7.43 -8.61
C ILE A 411 12.63 8.63 -7.73
N GLN A 412 11.76 8.41 -6.75
CA GLN A 412 11.20 9.48 -5.94
C GLN A 412 10.68 8.92 -4.62
N VAL A 413 10.71 9.73 -3.57
CA VAL A 413 10.05 9.41 -2.29
C VAL A 413 8.99 10.47 -2.02
N GLU A 414 7.73 10.05 -1.96
CA GLU A 414 6.59 10.92 -1.66
C GLU A 414 6.20 10.80 -0.19
N LYS A 415 6.18 11.93 0.51
CA LYS A 415 5.70 11.98 1.89
C LYS A 415 4.24 12.42 1.94
N LYS A 416 3.37 11.57 2.48
CA LYS A 416 1.92 11.81 2.53
C LYS A 416 1.40 11.75 3.95
N SER A 417 0.50 12.69 4.27
CA SER A 417 -0.28 12.66 5.50
C SER A 417 -1.50 11.76 5.35
N MET A 418 -2.10 11.35 6.47
CA MET A 418 -3.38 10.62 6.46
C MET A 418 -4.45 11.35 5.62
N LYS A 419 -4.56 12.68 5.76
CA LYS A 419 -5.53 13.47 4.98
C LYS A 419 -5.28 13.40 3.46
N ALA A 420 -4.01 13.40 3.05
CA ALA A 420 -3.64 13.27 1.65
C ALA A 420 -4.00 11.87 1.10
N VAL A 421 -3.74 10.81 1.88
CA VAL A 421 -4.12 9.44 1.50
C VAL A 421 -5.64 9.30 1.43
N GLN A 422 -6.39 9.81 2.40
CA GLN A 422 -7.87 9.80 2.36
C GLN A 422 -8.43 10.55 1.14
N GLN A 423 -7.78 11.64 0.74
CA GLN A 423 -8.16 12.35 -0.47
C GLN A 423 -7.88 11.51 -1.73
N GLU A 424 -6.76 10.79 -1.79
CA GLU A 424 -6.49 9.82 -2.85
C GLU A 424 -7.53 8.70 -2.88
N CYS A 425 -7.95 8.17 -1.72
CA CYS A 425 -9.02 7.17 -1.65
C CYS A 425 -10.29 7.66 -2.37
N ARG A 426 -10.73 8.89 -2.05
CA ARG A 426 -11.95 9.50 -2.62
C ARG A 426 -11.83 9.74 -4.12
N VAL A 427 -10.69 10.29 -4.56
CA VAL A 427 -10.43 10.54 -5.99
C VAL A 427 -10.39 9.23 -6.77
N ARG A 428 -9.91 8.15 -6.15
CA ARG A 428 -9.83 6.81 -6.74
C ARG A 428 -11.06 5.96 -6.45
N GLY A 429 -12.20 6.57 -6.10
CA GLY A 429 -13.49 5.89 -5.92
C GLY A 429 -13.51 4.79 -4.84
N MET A 430 -12.55 4.77 -3.92
CA MET A 430 -12.54 3.84 -2.80
C MET A 430 -13.34 4.40 -1.64
N SER A 431 -14.47 3.76 -1.29
CA SER A 431 -15.20 4.07 -0.06
C SER A 431 -14.43 3.56 1.15
N ILE A 432 -13.99 4.49 2.00
CA ILE A 432 -13.29 4.17 3.25
C ILE A 432 -14.26 3.52 4.23
N GLU A 433 -15.48 4.02 4.25
CA GLU A 433 -16.59 3.58 5.08
C GLU A 433 -16.96 2.14 4.73
N GLY A 434 -17.04 1.82 3.43
CA GLY A 434 -17.24 0.45 2.95
C GLY A 434 -16.16 -0.51 3.45
N ARG A 435 -14.88 -0.12 3.42
CA ARG A 435 -13.78 -0.97 3.93
C ARG A 435 -13.87 -1.22 5.43
N ALA A 436 -14.15 -0.17 6.21
CA ALA A 436 -14.33 -0.28 7.65
C ALA A 436 -15.55 -1.15 7.99
N ALA A 437 -16.57 -1.08 7.15
CA ALA A 437 -17.78 -1.84 7.34
C ALA A 437 -17.59 -3.33 7.01
N SER A 438 -16.96 -3.68 5.89
CA SER A 438 -16.58 -5.07 5.58
C SER A 438 -15.79 -5.69 6.74
N LEU A 439 -14.83 -4.96 7.32
CA LEU A 439 -14.11 -5.41 8.51
C LEU A 439 -15.03 -5.69 9.69
N HIS A 440 -16.00 -4.83 9.96
CA HIS A 440 -16.94 -4.99 11.07
C HIS A 440 -17.84 -6.22 10.89
N HIS A 441 -18.31 -6.48 9.67
CA HIS A 441 -19.06 -7.70 9.39
C HIS A 441 -18.20 -8.95 9.56
N THR A 442 -16.99 -8.98 8.99
CA THR A 442 -16.07 -10.11 9.17
C THR A 442 -15.80 -10.35 10.65
N PHE A 443 -15.50 -9.30 11.42
CA PHE A 443 -15.22 -9.40 12.85
C PHE A 443 -16.44 -9.80 13.68
N SER A 444 -17.64 -9.31 13.34
CA SER A 444 -18.88 -9.76 13.98
C SER A 444 -19.08 -11.27 13.79
N LYS A 445 -18.84 -11.78 12.57
CA LYS A 445 -18.93 -13.21 12.24
C LYS A 445 -17.89 -14.03 12.98
N LEU A 446 -16.66 -13.54 13.09
CA LEU A 446 -15.60 -14.23 13.81
C LEU A 446 -15.84 -14.25 15.33
N SER A 447 -16.43 -13.20 15.91
CA SER A 447 -16.80 -13.17 17.33
C SER A 447 -17.91 -14.17 17.69
N GLU A 448 -18.68 -14.65 16.72
CA GLU A 448 -19.73 -15.66 16.91
C GLU A 448 -19.17 -17.08 17.07
N LEU A 449 -17.93 -17.35 16.63
CA LEU A 449 -17.33 -18.69 16.59
C LEU A 449 -17.10 -19.29 17.98
N GLU A 450 -17.23 -20.61 18.11
CA GLU A 450 -16.92 -21.31 19.35
C GLU A 450 -15.40 -21.40 19.59
N PRO A 451 -14.95 -21.66 20.84
CA PRO A 451 -13.54 -21.87 21.13
C PRO A 451 -12.96 -23.03 20.28
N GLY A 452 -11.88 -22.76 19.55
CA GLY A 452 -11.35 -23.70 18.57
C GLY A 452 -10.31 -23.08 17.63
N SER A 453 -9.83 -23.91 16.70
CA SER A 453 -8.86 -23.55 15.66
C SER A 453 -9.57 -23.49 14.31
N TYR A 454 -9.46 -22.37 13.61
CA TYR A 454 -10.11 -22.11 12.33
C TYR A 454 -9.11 -21.54 11.33
N LEU A 455 -9.46 -21.59 10.04
CA LEU A 455 -8.67 -21.05 8.95
C LEU A 455 -9.55 -20.19 8.04
N LEU A 456 -9.26 -18.90 7.96
CA LEU A 456 -9.93 -17.96 7.08
C LEU A 456 -9.19 -17.86 5.74
N GLN A 457 -9.80 -18.39 4.68
CA GLN A 457 -9.23 -18.44 3.34
C GLN A 457 -9.80 -17.32 2.49
N LEU A 458 -8.99 -16.30 2.21
CA LEU A 458 -9.39 -15.17 1.38
C LEU A 458 -9.23 -15.53 -0.09
N VAL A 459 -10.32 -15.41 -0.84
CA VAL A 459 -10.36 -15.61 -2.29
C VAL A 459 -10.54 -14.23 -2.96
N PRO A 460 -9.47 -13.61 -3.48
CA PRO A 460 -9.50 -12.20 -3.90
C PRO A 460 -10.49 -11.91 -5.04
N ILE A 461 -10.69 -12.86 -5.95
CA ILE A 461 -11.48 -12.68 -7.17
C ILE A 461 -12.98 -12.65 -6.87
N GLU A 462 -13.41 -13.40 -5.85
CA GLU A 462 -14.84 -13.59 -5.54
C GLU A 462 -15.36 -12.57 -4.52
N GLY A 463 -14.48 -11.82 -3.83
CA GLY A 463 -14.90 -10.99 -2.70
C GLY A 463 -15.41 -11.81 -1.50
N LEU A 464 -15.14 -13.12 -1.49
CA LEU A 464 -15.57 -14.06 -0.47
C LEU A 464 -14.38 -14.57 0.32
N ALA A 465 -14.63 -14.95 1.58
CA ALA A 465 -13.72 -15.81 2.33
C ALA A 465 -14.41 -17.09 2.77
N ARG A 466 -13.68 -18.19 2.72
CA ARG A 466 -14.12 -19.48 3.25
C ARG A 466 -13.55 -19.63 4.65
N LEU A 467 -14.43 -19.87 5.62
CA LEU A 467 -14.03 -20.19 6.98
C LEU A 467 -14.02 -21.70 7.14
N LEU A 468 -12.86 -22.25 7.48
CA LEU A 468 -12.71 -23.67 7.76
C LEU A 468 -12.49 -23.90 9.26
N GLU A 469 -13.04 -24.97 9.80
CA GLU A 469 -12.89 -25.37 11.20
C GLU A 469 -12.01 -26.62 11.33
N HIS A 470 -11.15 -26.64 12.35
CA HIS A 470 -10.32 -27.79 12.65
C HIS A 470 -11.17 -28.95 13.19
N ASP A 471 -10.98 -30.14 12.64
CA ASP A 471 -11.65 -31.33 13.15
C ASP A 471 -10.93 -31.85 14.41
N THR A 472 -11.51 -31.55 15.58
CA THR A 472 -11.05 -32.05 16.89
C THR A 472 -11.47 -33.49 17.17
N SER A 473 -12.42 -34.04 16.42
CA SER A 473 -13.07 -35.31 16.75
C SER A 473 -12.48 -36.51 16.01
N GLY A 474 -11.84 -36.31 14.85
CA GLY A 474 -11.34 -37.40 14.00
C GLY A 474 -12.44 -38.35 13.48
N THR A 475 -13.71 -38.12 13.84
CA THR A 475 -14.83 -38.99 13.52
C THR A 475 -15.42 -38.75 12.14
N ASN A 476 -15.16 -37.58 11.54
CA ASN A 476 -15.76 -37.20 10.26
C ASN A 476 -14.94 -37.67 9.03
N LEU A 477 -13.80 -38.33 9.22
CA LEU A 477 -12.86 -38.78 8.17
C LEU A 477 -13.44 -39.73 7.09
N ARG A 478 -14.73 -40.11 7.15
CA ARG A 478 -15.34 -41.11 6.26
C ARG A 478 -16.19 -40.56 5.10
N GLY A 479 -16.26 -39.24 4.85
CA GLY A 479 -17.02 -38.77 3.67
C GLY A 479 -17.03 -37.28 3.31
N GLY A 480 -16.35 -36.39 4.06
CA GLY A 480 -16.29 -34.95 3.76
C GLY A 480 -15.07 -34.54 2.91
N SER A 481 -15.18 -33.42 2.19
CA SER A 481 -14.03 -32.77 1.54
C SER A 481 -13.19 -32.03 2.59
N TYR A 482 -12.01 -32.58 2.93
CA TYR A 482 -11.08 -32.00 3.91
C TYR A 482 -9.98 -31.20 3.23
N PHE A 483 -9.60 -30.09 3.84
CA PHE A 483 -8.41 -29.33 3.51
C PHE A 483 -7.27 -29.74 4.44
N ASN A 484 -6.27 -30.46 3.90
CA ASN A 484 -5.07 -30.84 4.66
C ASN A 484 -3.97 -29.78 4.48
N MET A 485 -3.90 -28.84 5.43
CA MET A 485 -2.97 -27.73 5.38
C MET A 485 -1.51 -28.18 5.38
N HIS A 486 -1.15 -29.17 6.22
CA HIS A 486 0.22 -29.68 6.29
C HIS A 486 0.68 -30.28 4.96
N LEU A 487 -0.19 -31.04 4.30
CA LEU A 487 0.09 -31.63 3.00
C LEU A 487 0.26 -30.55 1.92
N HIS A 488 -0.56 -29.50 1.98
CA HIS A 488 -0.46 -28.37 1.07
C HIS A 488 0.88 -27.63 1.20
N PHE A 489 1.37 -27.38 2.43
CA PHE A 489 2.65 -26.70 2.64
C PHE A 489 3.86 -27.61 2.44
N ARG A 490 3.79 -28.92 2.72
CA ARG A 490 4.86 -29.88 2.39
C ARG A 490 5.05 -30.09 0.89
N ARG A 491 3.97 -29.96 0.10
CA ARG A 491 3.99 -30.11 -1.36
C ARG A 491 4.14 -28.78 -2.11
N ALA A 492 4.25 -27.67 -1.39
CA ALA A 492 4.45 -26.36 -1.98
C ALA A 492 5.84 -26.31 -2.65
N ASN A 493 5.88 -26.63 -3.93
CA ASN A 493 7.03 -26.32 -4.75
C ASN A 493 7.05 -24.81 -4.95
N HIS A 494 8.23 -24.16 -4.93
CA HIS A 494 8.42 -22.71 -5.14
C HIS A 494 8.04 -22.21 -6.56
N LEU A 495 7.08 -22.87 -7.18
CA LEU A 495 6.58 -22.66 -8.52
C LEU A 495 6.24 -21.19 -8.68
N ILE A 496 6.83 -20.63 -9.72
CA ILE A 496 6.44 -19.34 -10.25
C ILE A 496 5.00 -19.51 -10.74
N GLY A 497 4.05 -18.90 -10.04
CA GLY A 497 2.67 -18.87 -10.50
C GLY A 497 2.59 -18.19 -11.87
N PRO A 498 1.76 -18.66 -12.81
CA PRO A 498 1.62 -18.03 -14.11
C PRO A 498 1.12 -16.60 -13.95
N MET A 499 1.74 -15.64 -14.65
CA MET A 499 1.21 -14.28 -14.73
C MET A 499 0.04 -14.29 -15.71
N SER A 500 -1.19 -14.34 -15.19
CA SER A 500 -2.41 -14.36 -16.02
C SER A 500 -2.70 -13.02 -16.69
N HIS A 501 -2.19 -11.91 -16.14
CA HIS A 501 -2.37 -10.57 -16.67
C HIS A 501 -1.20 -9.65 -16.29
N VAL A 502 -0.76 -8.82 -17.24
CA VAL A 502 0.25 -7.79 -16.98
C VAL A 502 -0.40 -6.63 -16.22
N PRO A 503 -0.02 -6.32 -14.97
CA PRO A 503 -0.65 -5.26 -14.20
C PRO A 503 -0.25 -3.89 -14.76
N TYR A 504 -0.95 -3.43 -15.80
CA TYR A 504 -0.74 -2.11 -16.33
C TYR A 504 -1.44 -1.06 -15.45
N SER A 505 -0.66 -0.11 -14.94
CA SER A 505 -1.17 1.06 -14.22
C SER A 505 -1.10 2.29 -15.13
N LEU A 506 -2.16 3.10 -15.11
CA LEU A 506 -2.23 4.37 -15.83
C LEU A 506 -1.17 5.36 -15.32
N ILE A 507 -0.75 6.32 -16.14
CA ILE A 507 0.07 7.46 -15.67
C ILE A 507 -0.82 8.42 -14.87
N ASP A 508 -0.31 8.88 -13.73
CA ASP A 508 -0.97 9.81 -12.82
C ASP A 508 -0.67 11.27 -13.21
N PRO A 509 -1.67 12.02 -13.70
CA PRO A 509 -1.48 13.42 -14.08
C PRO A 509 -1.28 14.35 -12.88
N LEU A 510 -1.51 13.87 -11.65
CA LEU A 510 -1.40 14.66 -10.41
C LEU A 510 -0.01 14.54 -9.78
N VAL A 511 0.79 13.55 -10.18
CA VAL A 511 2.10 13.28 -9.56
C VAL A 511 3.21 13.80 -10.46
N ALA A 512 3.88 14.86 -10.01
CA ALA A 512 5.08 15.36 -10.65
C ALA A 512 6.32 14.56 -10.20
N THR A 513 6.98 13.93 -11.18
CA THR A 513 8.29 13.28 -10.97
C THR A 513 9.42 14.33 -10.89
N PRO A 514 10.62 13.97 -10.39
CA PRO A 514 11.77 14.88 -10.36
C PRO A 514 12.11 15.48 -11.73
N TYR A 515 11.88 14.73 -12.82
CA TYR A 515 12.01 15.23 -14.18
C TYR A 515 11.03 16.38 -14.47
N HIS A 516 9.76 16.25 -14.09
CA HIS A 516 8.76 17.31 -14.27
C HIS A 516 9.13 18.56 -13.47
N THR A 517 9.56 18.38 -12.22
CA THR A 517 9.97 19.51 -11.35
C THR A 517 11.20 20.23 -11.91
N ARG A 518 12.23 19.49 -12.34
CA ARG A 518 13.47 20.08 -12.88
C ARG A 518 13.24 20.87 -14.17
N ASN A 519 12.35 20.39 -15.02
CA ASN A 519 12.07 21.02 -16.32
C ASN A 519 10.86 21.97 -16.28
N GLU A 520 10.26 22.20 -15.11
CA GLU A 520 9.03 23.00 -14.95
C GLU A 520 7.91 22.54 -15.91
N ARG A 521 7.74 21.22 -16.02
CA ARG A 521 6.78 20.58 -16.92
C ARG A 521 5.56 20.05 -16.20
N ILE A 522 4.44 20.05 -16.92
CA ILE A 522 3.18 19.53 -16.43
C ILE A 522 3.18 18.00 -16.56
N PRO A 523 2.84 17.24 -15.51
CA PRO A 523 2.78 15.79 -15.58
C PRO A 523 1.78 15.30 -16.63
N ALA A 524 2.10 14.16 -17.24
CA ALA A 524 1.27 13.51 -18.26
C ALA A 524 0.93 14.43 -19.46
N THR A 525 1.89 15.20 -19.96
CA THR A 525 1.74 16.01 -21.19
C THR A 525 2.78 15.64 -22.23
N PHE A 526 2.48 15.89 -23.51
CA PHE A 526 3.43 15.62 -24.59
C PHE A 526 4.62 16.60 -24.53
N LEU A 527 5.68 16.30 -25.26
CA LEU A 527 6.87 17.16 -25.34
C LEU A 527 6.55 18.41 -26.19
N PRO A 528 6.92 19.63 -25.74
CA PRO A 528 6.88 20.83 -26.56
C PRO A 528 7.83 20.73 -27.77
N LYS A 529 7.53 21.45 -28.87
CA LYS A 529 8.34 21.43 -30.11
C LYS A 529 9.83 21.70 -29.86
N CYS A 530 10.13 22.71 -29.04
CA CYS A 530 11.51 23.15 -28.79
C CYS A 530 12.32 22.15 -27.95
N GLU A 531 11.68 21.24 -27.21
CA GLU A 531 12.38 20.18 -26.47
C GLU A 531 12.69 18.97 -27.35
N LEU A 532 11.85 18.67 -28.35
CA LEU A 532 12.12 17.63 -29.35
C LEU A 532 13.37 17.95 -30.18
N ALA A 533 13.73 19.24 -30.32
CA ALA A 533 14.92 19.69 -31.02
C ALA A 533 16.22 19.63 -30.19
N LYS A 534 16.12 19.49 -28.85
CA LYS A 534 17.26 19.52 -27.91
C LYS A 534 17.75 18.13 -27.47
N THR A 535 17.03 17.07 -27.81
CA THR A 535 17.49 15.70 -27.54
C THR A 535 18.66 15.35 -28.47
N PRO A 536 19.85 15.02 -27.97
CA PRO A 536 20.94 14.56 -28.83
C PRO A 536 20.57 13.22 -29.51
N PRO A 537 21.16 12.91 -30.68
CA PRO A 537 21.03 11.58 -31.27
C PRO A 537 21.52 10.50 -30.28
N ALA A 538 20.82 9.37 -30.26
CA ALA A 538 20.81 8.37 -29.19
C ALA A 538 22.09 7.52 -29.02
N ASP A 539 23.29 8.06 -29.27
CA ASP A 539 24.56 7.30 -29.25
C ASP A 539 25.53 7.66 -28.11
N SER A 540 25.15 8.50 -27.14
CA SER A 540 26.07 8.93 -26.06
C SER A 540 25.66 8.57 -24.63
N LEU A 541 24.85 7.53 -24.43
CA LEU A 541 24.66 6.88 -23.12
C LEU A 541 25.02 5.39 -23.25
N PRO A 542 25.96 4.85 -22.43
CA PRO A 542 26.32 3.45 -22.54
C PRO A 542 25.18 2.57 -22.02
N GLY A 543 24.55 1.83 -22.93
CA GLY A 543 23.75 0.64 -22.60
C GLY A 543 22.24 0.79 -22.58
N THR A 544 21.62 1.35 -23.63
CA THR A 544 20.18 1.16 -23.89
C THR A 544 19.97 0.80 -25.36
N SER A 545 19.92 -0.49 -25.68
CA SER A 545 19.45 -0.95 -26.98
C SER A 545 17.92 -0.95 -27.01
N TYR A 546 17.32 0.18 -27.36
CA TYR A 546 15.92 0.23 -27.78
C TYR A 546 15.84 0.70 -29.22
N GLN A 547 15.01 0.02 -30.02
CA GLN A 547 14.80 0.31 -31.43
C GLN A 547 14.33 1.77 -31.63
N THR A 548 15.18 2.50 -32.36
CA THR A 548 14.95 3.69 -33.20
C THR A 548 13.55 4.32 -33.19
N VAL A 549 13.49 5.55 -32.67
CA VAL A 549 12.47 6.56 -33.02
C VAL A 549 12.82 7.10 -34.41
N PRO A 550 11.86 7.29 -35.35
CA PRO A 550 12.18 7.92 -36.63
C PRO A 550 12.45 9.42 -36.44
N THR A 551 13.61 9.86 -36.91
CA THR A 551 14.07 11.25 -36.93
C THR A 551 13.25 12.08 -37.92
N LEU A 552 12.78 13.26 -37.52
CA LEU A 552 12.33 14.31 -38.44
C LEU A 552 13.51 15.27 -38.66
N ALA A 553 14.17 15.17 -39.80
CA ALA A 553 14.90 16.29 -40.38
C ALA A 553 13.92 17.07 -41.28
N ASP A 554 14.15 18.37 -41.42
CA ASP A 554 13.43 19.34 -42.28
C ASP A 554 12.29 20.15 -41.62
N MET A 555 12.54 20.74 -40.44
CA MET A 555 11.78 21.92 -40.00
C MET A 555 12.74 23.04 -39.59
N GLU A 556 12.67 24.17 -40.30
CA GLU A 556 13.37 25.41 -39.95
C GLU A 556 12.94 25.88 -38.55
N VAL A 557 13.93 26.19 -37.72
CA VAL A 557 13.76 26.56 -36.30
C VAL A 557 13.60 28.08 -36.20
N GLU A 558 12.37 28.55 -35.97
CA GLU A 558 12.14 29.91 -35.48
C GLU A 558 12.39 29.96 -33.96
N PRO A 559 13.03 31.02 -33.43
CA PRO A 559 13.29 31.15 -31.99
C PRO A 559 11.98 31.30 -31.20
N ASP A 560 11.92 30.59 -30.06
CA ASP A 560 10.77 30.57 -29.15
C ASP A 560 10.63 31.96 -28.47
N GLN A 561 9.74 32.82 -28.99
CA GLN A 561 9.55 34.21 -28.51
C GLN A 561 8.96 34.29 -27.08
N ASP A 562 8.51 33.17 -26.53
CA ASP A 562 7.80 33.09 -25.24
C ASP A 562 8.71 32.78 -24.03
N ALA A 563 10.03 32.67 -24.22
CA ALA A 563 10.93 32.09 -23.21
C ALA A 563 11.09 32.94 -21.92
N ASP A 564 10.87 34.26 -21.99
CA ASP A 564 11.19 35.23 -20.93
C ASP A 564 9.99 36.05 -20.42
N LEU A 565 8.76 35.57 -20.56
CA LEU A 565 7.57 36.32 -20.14
C LEU A 565 7.40 36.34 -18.59
N ASP A 566 7.43 37.55 -18.02
CA ASP A 566 7.23 37.81 -16.59
C ASP A 566 5.73 37.92 -16.22
N VAL A 567 5.35 37.28 -15.12
CA VAL A 567 3.96 37.14 -14.65
C VAL A 567 3.45 38.43 -13.99
N SER A 568 4.31 39.41 -13.76
CA SER A 568 3.93 40.73 -13.24
C SER A 568 3.42 41.69 -14.32
N ASP A 569 3.60 41.36 -15.61
CA ASP A 569 3.29 42.30 -16.67
C ASP A 569 1.87 42.12 -17.21
N SER A 570 0.98 43.06 -16.90
CA SER A 570 -0.43 43.03 -17.32
C SER A 570 -0.61 43.10 -18.84
N GLU A 571 0.36 43.67 -19.56
CA GLU A 571 0.33 43.78 -21.02
C GLU A 571 0.56 42.41 -21.70
N SER A 572 1.46 41.58 -21.16
CA SER A 572 1.72 40.22 -21.67
C SER A 572 0.50 39.29 -21.55
N LEU A 573 -0.32 39.50 -20.52
CA LEU A 573 -1.56 38.75 -20.25
C LEU A 573 -2.66 39.07 -21.27
N VAL A 574 -2.79 40.35 -21.66
CA VAL A 574 -3.80 40.82 -22.62
C VAL A 574 -3.45 40.38 -24.05
N GLU A 575 -2.16 40.44 -24.41
CA GLU A 575 -1.66 39.96 -25.70
C GLU A 575 -1.83 38.43 -25.82
N TRP A 576 -1.71 37.69 -24.72
CA TRP A 576 -1.93 36.24 -24.69
C TRP A 576 -3.40 35.83 -24.85
N MET A 577 -4.33 36.54 -24.21
CA MET A 577 -5.78 36.35 -24.48
C MET A 577 -6.13 36.70 -25.94
N ALA A 578 -5.26 37.45 -26.63
CA ALA A 578 -5.44 37.79 -28.02
C ALA A 578 -4.94 36.73 -29.02
N ASP A 579 -4.21 35.70 -28.56
CA ASP A 579 -3.74 34.59 -29.39
C ASP A 579 -4.91 33.85 -30.06
N LYS A 580 -4.84 33.72 -31.39
CA LYS A 580 -5.90 33.19 -32.25
C LYS A 580 -6.20 31.72 -31.93
N GLU A 581 -5.18 30.97 -31.53
CA GLU A 581 -5.29 29.55 -31.16
C GLU A 581 -6.02 29.39 -29.81
N THR A 582 -5.66 30.22 -28.83
CA THR A 582 -6.33 30.31 -27.52
C THR A 582 -7.79 30.72 -27.66
N ARG A 583 -8.12 31.69 -28.54
CA ARG A 583 -9.51 32.08 -28.83
C ARG A 583 -10.30 30.98 -29.52
N SER A 584 -9.69 30.24 -30.44
CA SER A 584 -10.35 29.12 -31.12
C SER A 584 -10.69 28.00 -30.14
N ILE A 585 -9.77 27.67 -29.22
CA ILE A 585 -9.99 26.65 -28.19
C ILE A 585 -11.01 27.12 -27.15
N ALA A 586 -10.93 28.38 -26.71
CA ALA A 586 -11.91 28.97 -25.79
C ALA A 586 -13.32 28.98 -26.41
N LYS A 587 -13.45 29.27 -27.71
CA LYS A 587 -14.73 29.26 -28.44
C LYS A 587 -15.29 27.85 -28.59
N GLN A 588 -14.45 26.87 -28.91
CA GLN A 588 -14.85 25.46 -29.03
C GLN A 588 -15.29 24.86 -27.68
N LEU A 589 -14.64 25.26 -26.59
CA LEU A 589 -15.02 24.91 -25.22
C LEU A 589 -16.28 25.63 -24.75
N GLN A 590 -16.52 26.86 -25.21
CA GLN A 590 -17.74 27.62 -24.92
C GLN A 590 -18.95 27.00 -25.63
N GLU A 591 -18.74 26.32 -26.75
CA GLU A 591 -19.76 25.51 -27.44
C GLU A 591 -20.01 24.17 -26.71
N GLU A 592 -18.96 23.45 -26.26
CA GLU A 592 -19.11 22.22 -25.45
C GLU A 592 -19.75 22.47 -24.06
N LEU A 593 -19.40 23.57 -23.38
CA LEU A 593 -19.99 23.95 -22.07
C LEU A 593 -21.44 24.46 -22.16
N VAL A 594 -21.92 24.81 -23.35
CA VAL A 594 -23.33 25.18 -23.57
C VAL A 594 -24.20 23.94 -23.72
N GLU A 595 -23.66 22.82 -24.19
CA GLU A 595 -24.39 21.54 -24.28
C GLU A 595 -24.56 20.87 -22.90
N ASP A 596 -23.61 21.06 -21.97
CA ASP A 596 -23.64 20.44 -20.63
C ASP A 596 -24.43 21.22 -19.56
N LYS A 597 -25.02 22.37 -19.92
CA LYS A 597 -25.72 23.28 -18.97
C LYS A 597 -27.18 22.93 -18.65
N CYS A 598 -27.64 21.73 -19.00
CA CYS A 598 -28.88 21.16 -18.49
C CYS A 598 -28.61 20.18 -17.34
N GLU A 599 -27.98 20.61 -16.23
CA GLU A 599 -28.43 20.28 -14.87
C GLU A 599 -27.53 20.85 -13.74
N LYS A 600 -28.17 21.71 -12.93
CA LYS A 600 -28.00 21.94 -11.47
C LYS A 600 -26.88 22.86 -10.96
N GLN A 601 -27.35 23.78 -10.11
CA GLN A 601 -26.65 24.85 -9.40
C GLN A 601 -26.02 24.40 -8.08
N GLY A 602 -24.87 25.00 -7.75
CA GLY A 602 -24.53 25.52 -6.42
C GLY A 602 -23.90 24.58 -5.39
N THR A 603 -22.59 24.71 -5.15
CA THR A 603 -21.93 25.02 -3.84
C THR A 603 -20.39 24.83 -3.90
N PHE A 604 -19.70 25.48 -2.97
CA PHE A 604 -18.27 25.84 -2.95
C PHE A 604 -17.30 24.72 -2.51
N LEU A 605 -16.08 24.75 -3.08
CA LEU A 605 -14.80 24.12 -2.66
C LEU A 605 -14.82 22.65 -2.19
N MET A 606 -15.03 21.76 -3.16
CA MET A 606 -14.56 20.36 -3.20
C MET A 606 -13.66 20.22 -4.45
N PRO A 607 -12.81 19.17 -4.60
CA PRO A 607 -12.11 18.92 -5.86
C PRO A 607 -13.16 18.83 -6.98
N ASN A 608 -12.89 19.46 -8.12
CA ASN A 608 -13.88 19.65 -9.18
C ASN A 608 -14.55 18.31 -9.56
N ARG A 609 -15.87 18.35 -9.79
CA ARG A 609 -16.67 17.24 -10.33
C ARG A 609 -16.05 16.65 -11.61
N GLU A 610 -15.37 17.49 -12.39
CA GLU A 610 -14.64 17.14 -13.61
C GLU A 610 -13.37 16.28 -13.37
N ASP A 611 -12.66 16.47 -12.23
CA ASP A 611 -11.54 15.60 -11.85
C ASP A 611 -12.05 14.22 -11.40
N GLN A 612 -13.27 14.17 -10.84
CA GLN A 612 -13.98 12.94 -10.52
C GLN A 612 -14.52 12.26 -11.78
N ASP A 613 -14.96 13.01 -12.79
CA ASP A 613 -15.43 12.46 -14.07
C ASP A 613 -14.30 11.85 -14.90
N ILE A 614 -13.09 12.43 -14.88
CA ILE A 614 -11.89 11.81 -15.47
C ILE A 614 -11.62 10.46 -14.82
N MET A 615 -11.71 10.38 -13.49
CA MET A 615 -11.50 9.15 -12.74
C MET A 615 -12.64 8.13 -12.91
N ARG A 616 -13.89 8.60 -13.05
CA ARG A 616 -15.05 7.77 -13.35
C ARG A 616 -14.95 7.14 -14.74
N ILE A 617 -14.57 7.92 -15.75
CA ILE A 617 -14.32 7.42 -17.11
C ILE A 617 -13.14 6.44 -17.11
N ILE A 618 -12.09 6.70 -16.33
CA ILE A 618 -10.97 5.77 -16.11
C ILE A 618 -11.45 4.44 -15.49
N MET A 619 -12.34 4.49 -14.50
CA MET A 619 -12.93 3.30 -13.88
C MET A 619 -13.87 2.55 -14.84
N GLU A 620 -14.72 3.25 -15.58
CA GLU A 620 -15.63 2.67 -16.57
C GLU A 620 -14.87 2.01 -17.74
N MET A 621 -13.73 2.59 -18.16
CA MET A 621 -12.83 2.00 -19.15
C MET A 621 -12.01 0.81 -18.61
N GLN A 622 -11.75 0.74 -17.29
CA GLN A 622 -11.10 -0.41 -16.65
C GLN A 622 -12.03 -1.62 -16.48
N VAL A 623 -13.34 -1.39 -16.41
CA VAL A 623 -14.37 -2.46 -16.34
C VAL A 623 -14.64 -3.09 -17.71
N GLN A 624 -14.39 -2.35 -18.81
CA GLN A 624 -14.56 -2.87 -20.17
C GLN A 624 -13.31 -3.65 -20.65
N SER A 625 -13.12 -4.85 -20.11
CA SER A 625 -12.36 -5.92 -20.76
C SER A 625 -13.34 -7.06 -21.13
N PRO A 626 -13.22 -7.71 -22.30
CA PRO A 626 -14.32 -8.46 -22.90
C PRO A 626 -14.43 -9.87 -22.31
N MET A 627 -15.31 -10.06 -21.32
CA MET A 627 -15.75 -11.39 -20.87
C MET A 627 -17.29 -11.55 -20.82
N SER A 628 -18.06 -10.53 -21.20
CA SER A 628 -19.53 -10.59 -21.18
C SER A 628 -20.19 -11.25 -22.41
N ALA A 629 -19.41 -11.82 -23.34
CA ALA A 629 -19.95 -12.42 -24.57
C ALA A 629 -20.00 -13.96 -24.59
N LEU A 630 -19.78 -14.65 -23.47
CA LEU A 630 -19.80 -16.12 -23.39
C LEU A 630 -20.64 -16.63 -22.21
N CYS A 631 -21.87 -16.13 -22.07
CA CYS A 631 -22.88 -16.81 -21.25
C CYS A 631 -24.29 -16.39 -21.68
N SER A 632 -24.67 -16.72 -22.91
CA SER A 632 -26.06 -16.61 -23.38
C SER A 632 -26.30 -17.64 -24.48
N THR A 633 -26.47 -18.89 -24.09
CA THR A 633 -27.27 -19.85 -24.87
C THR A 633 -28.18 -20.58 -23.90
N LYS A 634 -29.46 -20.25 -24.01
CA LYS A 634 -30.59 -20.85 -23.30
C LYS A 634 -30.57 -22.37 -23.42
N ALA A 635 -30.81 -23.03 -22.30
CA ALA A 635 -31.21 -24.43 -22.26
C ALA A 635 -32.65 -24.56 -22.77
N GLU A 636 -32.86 -25.29 -23.85
CA GLU A 636 -34.14 -25.93 -24.16
C GLU A 636 -33.95 -27.46 -24.16
N SER A 637 -34.92 -28.11 -23.55
CA SER A 637 -35.03 -29.53 -23.24
C SER A 637 -35.10 -30.44 -24.47
N SER A 638 -34.42 -31.60 -24.44
CA SER A 638 -35.06 -32.90 -24.71
C SER A 638 -34.20 -34.10 -24.29
N VAL A 639 -34.78 -34.89 -23.37
CA VAL A 639 -34.90 -36.36 -23.30
C VAL A 639 -33.89 -37.28 -24.07
N ALA A 640 -33.08 -37.99 -23.25
CA ALA A 640 -32.67 -39.42 -23.29
C ALA A 640 -31.72 -39.98 -24.39
N PRO A 641 -31.14 -41.19 -24.22
CA PRO A 641 -30.49 -41.79 -23.03
C PRO A 641 -29.11 -42.47 -23.35
N SER A 642 -28.38 -42.83 -22.29
CA SER A 642 -27.49 -44.02 -22.14
C SER A 642 -26.49 -44.42 -23.24
N ILE A 643 -25.21 -44.65 -22.87
CA ILE A 643 -24.48 -45.94 -22.99
C ILE A 643 -23.00 -45.76 -22.58
N ILE A 644 -22.64 -46.45 -21.50
CA ILE A 644 -21.41 -47.22 -21.20
C ILE A 644 -20.23 -47.07 -22.17
N THR A 645 -19.07 -46.59 -21.68
CA THR A 645 -17.84 -47.40 -21.45
C THR A 645 -16.84 -46.63 -20.61
#